data_AF-B4D4Q6-F1
#
_entry.id   AF-B4D4Q6-F1
#
_cell.length_a   1.000
_cell.length_b   1.000
_cell.length_c   1.000
_cell.angle_alpha   90.00
_cell.angle_beta   90.00
_cell.angle_gamma   90.00
#
_symmetry.space_group_name_H-M   'P 1'
#
loop_
_entity.id
_entity.type
_entity.pdbx_description
1 polymer ?
#
loop_
_entity_poly.entity_id
_entity_poly.type
_entity_poly.pdbx_seq_one_letter_code
_entity_poly.pdbx_strand_id
1 'polypeptide(L)'
;MKKNNGRCSTTVGCWGSRLGIGEKICTGTIRTVLASLRILTVWAGLTGLRLHAQQPELLDWGANGSGFPGGGSGTWDTSSSNWVIDGRTTYQAWPNNDADTYATFGGTAGAVTLQSGIVVNSLVFNTDGYIVNAGSGSLALKNSSTNFGANVTVSYTGQTAIINAPITGSSLAQLTLFGAGTLNLTGANTFTASGGISIQGDGALKISSATGSLDPSTNLFFGVTPGTAGSGGSGSFIYDNTGATGASAQSLASVSISAGDATIQTNRVAAQTVSLTFGSETRVPGAAANFVANGGVTGTDNLISITGHASGFIDQGSFFGGSAYAWYDSGGFVRGIKYGVDSGTITSAGGTSVASTAQVQVTGAITAQVTATFTTLNLSGGNNFAIGSSSTLTVNGILKSGNNSATISGGTIKPGSGKELIIRADQASDALTISSAIAANGANALIKSGAGTLTLSGSDALTGKTYVDGGILSVAALTSLPSGTVQIQGGALQYTGATASTTRVLNVGFGGGAIAVTQAATSLTLSGVATGANTGRATDALLKNGAGTLILSGNSDNSGLFVTVNAGILQMAKTSGIFKHAVSSLVINNGGTAQLAGTGGDQIYDNADVVVNSGGTLDFNGKSEGFDGLSGAGTVTNTAATTSTLTVGLNGNISANAMDAFAGRITDGVGKMALFKIASGTQSLAGASTYSGGTTIQGGTLLVANTTGSAHRHRFRGMCSRGRSAGRGPSVVL
;
A
#
# COMPACT_ATOMS: atom_id res chain seq x y z
N MET A 1 44.16 -45.45 49.78
CA MET A 1 44.93 -44.24 49.40
C MET A 1 44.79 -44.01 47.91
N LYS A 2 44.89 -42.76 47.44
CA LYS A 2 45.04 -42.27 46.04
C LYS A 2 44.25 -42.96 44.89
N LYS A 3 43.26 -42.19 44.39
CA LYS A 3 42.76 -42.07 42.99
C LYS A 3 43.89 -42.15 41.93
N ASN A 4 43.64 -42.44 40.64
CA ASN A 4 42.49 -42.04 39.80
C ASN A 4 42.24 -42.96 38.56
N ASN A 5 41.01 -42.92 38.03
CA ASN A 5 40.53 -43.61 36.82
C ASN A 5 41.07 -42.96 35.51
N GLY A 6 41.04 -43.53 34.30
CA GLY A 6 40.47 -44.80 33.80
C GLY A 6 39.33 -44.59 32.78
N ARG A 7 39.40 -45.22 31.58
CA ARG A 7 38.25 -45.62 30.73
C ARG A 7 38.66 -46.56 29.58
N CYS A 8 37.89 -47.62 29.36
CA CYS A 8 38.13 -48.67 28.36
C CYS A 8 37.29 -48.50 27.08
N SER A 9 37.75 -49.19 26.03
CA SER A 9 36.99 -49.54 24.82
C SER A 9 36.15 -50.81 25.03
N THR A 10 35.04 -50.97 24.31
CA THR A 10 34.28 -52.23 24.16
C THR A 10 33.64 -52.38 22.78
N THR A 11 33.47 -53.64 22.36
CA THR A 11 33.34 -54.14 20.97
C THR A 11 31.88 -54.49 20.58
N VAL A 12 31.72 -55.18 19.42
CA VAL A 12 30.55 -55.93 18.87
C VAL A 12 29.69 -55.11 17.89
N GLY A 13 29.25 -55.62 16.72
CA GLY A 13 29.47 -56.89 16.00
C GLY A 13 28.36 -57.12 14.95
N CYS A 14 28.66 -57.70 13.77
CA CYS A 14 27.68 -57.83 12.66
C CYS A 14 27.00 -59.21 12.55
N TRP A 15 25.69 -59.21 12.26
CA TRP A 15 24.81 -60.15 11.49
C TRP A 15 23.35 -59.65 11.66
N GLY A 16 22.35 -59.92 10.81
CA GLY A 16 22.29 -60.60 9.49
C GLY A 16 20.81 -60.87 9.05
N SER A 17 20.62 -61.34 7.81
CA SER A 17 19.36 -61.91 7.24
C SER A 17 18.21 -60.99 6.73
N ARG A 18 17.27 -61.58 5.97
CA ARG A 18 16.33 -60.97 4.99
C ARG A 18 14.88 -60.87 5.48
N LEU A 19 14.10 -59.92 4.94
CA LEU A 19 12.65 -59.90 4.61
C LEU A 19 12.21 -58.42 4.53
N GLY A 20 11.26 -57.94 3.73
CA GLY A 20 10.44 -58.51 2.64
C GLY A 20 9.62 -57.36 2.01
N ILE A 21 9.25 -57.46 0.72
CA ILE A 21 8.49 -56.43 -0.01
C ILE A 21 7.02 -56.35 0.45
N GLY A 22 6.45 -55.13 0.48
CA GLY A 22 5.03 -54.91 0.74
C GLY A 22 4.63 -53.43 0.68
N GLU A 23 4.03 -53.01 -0.45
CA GLU A 23 3.37 -51.70 -0.55
C GLU A 23 2.11 -51.65 0.32
N LYS A 24 1.95 -50.54 1.07
CA LYS A 24 0.63 -50.05 1.49
C LYS A 24 0.65 -48.52 1.54
N ILE A 25 -0.16 -47.90 0.69
CA ILE A 25 -0.40 -46.46 0.67
C ILE A 25 -1.38 -46.10 1.79
N CYS A 26 -1.03 -45.14 2.66
CA CYS A 26 -1.97 -44.28 3.39
C CYS A 26 -1.29 -43.01 3.94
N THR A 27 -1.76 -41.87 3.44
CA THR A 27 -1.82 -40.51 4.03
C THR A 27 -1.11 -40.21 5.36
N GLY A 28 -0.21 -39.20 5.37
CA GLY A 28 0.28 -38.59 6.62
C GLY A 28 1.34 -37.47 6.48
N THR A 29 0.90 -36.22 6.57
CA THR A 29 1.59 -35.04 7.15
C THR A 29 3.12 -34.89 6.96
N ILE A 30 3.56 -34.00 6.07
CA ILE A 30 4.94 -33.50 6.06
C ILE A 30 5.15 -32.56 7.25
N ARG A 31 5.86 -33.04 8.28
CA ARG A 31 6.55 -32.19 9.26
C ARG A 31 7.97 -31.93 8.76
N THR A 32 8.33 -30.66 8.56
CA THR A 32 9.68 -30.25 8.17
C THR A 32 10.67 -30.60 9.28
N VAL A 33 11.65 -31.45 8.97
CA VAL A 33 12.75 -31.80 9.90
C VAL A 33 13.86 -30.76 9.75
N LEU A 34 14.22 -30.09 10.85
CA LEU A 34 15.44 -29.28 10.93
C LEU A 34 16.67 -30.20 10.84
N ALA A 35 17.37 -30.16 9.71
CA ALA A 35 18.67 -30.77 9.55
C ALA A 35 19.76 -29.84 10.13
N SER A 36 20.29 -30.19 11.30
CA SER A 36 21.39 -29.48 11.94
C SER A 36 22.72 -29.70 11.20
N LEU A 37 23.12 -28.73 10.36
CA LEU A 37 24.40 -28.80 9.64
C LEU A 37 25.58 -28.44 10.57
N ARG A 38 26.34 -29.44 11.01
CA ARG A 38 27.61 -29.23 11.71
C ARG A 38 28.73 -28.95 10.71
N ILE A 39 29.21 -27.72 10.66
CA ILE A 39 30.40 -27.35 9.87
C ILE A 39 31.65 -27.86 10.61
N LEU A 40 32.34 -28.84 10.03
CA LEU A 40 33.66 -29.27 10.46
C LEU A 40 34.70 -28.59 9.55
N THR A 41 35.55 -27.73 10.11
CA THR A 41 36.52 -26.95 9.34
C THR A 41 37.69 -27.82 8.86
N VAL A 42 37.86 -27.93 7.54
CA VAL A 42 39.11 -28.38 6.92
C VAL A 42 39.77 -27.17 6.25
N TRP A 43 41.00 -26.86 6.64
CA TRP A 43 41.81 -25.78 6.09
C TRP A 43 42.63 -26.28 4.89
N ALA A 44 42.20 -25.97 3.65
CA ALA A 44 43.07 -25.80 2.49
C ALA A 44 42.31 -25.24 1.26
N GLY A 45 42.72 -24.08 0.75
CA GLY A 45 42.71 -23.80 -0.69
C GLY A 45 41.39 -23.78 -1.48
N LEU A 46 40.40 -22.97 -1.09
CA LEU A 46 39.41 -22.44 -2.06
C LEU A 46 39.18 -20.93 -1.85
N THR A 47 39.88 -20.12 -2.65
CA THR A 47 39.56 -18.70 -2.83
C THR A 47 38.40 -18.57 -3.82
N GLY A 48 37.26 -18.03 -3.38
CA GLY A 48 36.18 -17.63 -4.29
C GLY A 48 34.98 -18.58 -4.35
N LEU A 49 34.42 -18.98 -3.21
CA LEU A 49 33.00 -19.34 -3.15
C LEU A 49 32.25 -18.32 -2.30
N ARG A 50 31.81 -17.23 -2.93
CA ARG A 50 30.84 -16.33 -2.33
C ARG A 50 29.46 -16.93 -2.55
N LEU A 51 28.77 -17.34 -1.47
CA LEU A 51 27.32 -17.40 -1.50
C LEU A 51 26.83 -15.94 -1.52
N HIS A 52 26.75 -15.37 -2.71
CA HIS A 52 25.88 -14.23 -2.94
C HIS A 52 24.46 -14.77 -3.03
N ALA A 53 23.67 -14.57 -1.98
CA ALA A 53 22.24 -14.36 -2.21
C ALA A 53 22.16 -13.03 -2.96
N GLN A 54 21.99 -13.11 -4.29
CA GLN A 54 21.97 -11.95 -5.16
C GLN A 54 20.68 -11.16 -4.87
N GLN A 55 20.81 -10.10 -4.08
CA GLN A 55 19.76 -9.11 -3.93
C GLN A 55 19.61 -8.37 -5.27
N PRO A 56 18.40 -7.94 -5.66
CA PRO A 56 18.22 -7.13 -6.86
C PRO A 56 19.06 -5.85 -6.78
N GLU A 57 19.78 -5.55 -7.86
CA GLU A 57 20.67 -4.39 -7.90
C GLU A 57 19.85 -3.12 -8.21
N LEU A 58 19.59 -2.31 -7.19
CA LEU A 58 18.97 -0.99 -7.33
C LEU A 58 19.99 -0.02 -7.94
N LEU A 59 19.66 0.52 -9.11
CA LEU A 59 20.47 1.49 -9.83
C LEU A 59 19.72 2.82 -9.99
N ASP A 60 20.30 3.88 -9.44
CA ASP A 60 19.81 5.24 -9.58
C ASP A 60 20.37 5.90 -10.84
N TRP A 61 19.51 6.66 -11.52
CA TRP A 61 19.83 7.43 -12.70
C TRP A 61 20.56 8.74 -12.34
N GLY A 62 21.73 8.95 -12.94
CA GLY A 62 22.46 10.21 -12.89
C GLY A 62 23.22 10.47 -14.17
N ALA A 63 22.60 11.20 -15.10
CA ALA A 63 23.18 11.47 -16.40
C ALA A 63 24.49 12.28 -16.28
N ASN A 64 25.53 11.85 -17.01
CA ASN A 64 26.83 12.52 -17.08
C ASN A 64 27.57 12.68 -15.73
N GLY A 65 27.30 11.80 -14.75
CA GLY A 65 27.98 11.82 -13.46
C GLY A 65 27.54 12.95 -12.51
N SER A 66 26.28 13.41 -12.64
CA SER A 66 25.70 14.61 -12.01
C SER A 66 25.54 14.58 -10.47
N GLY A 67 26.22 13.69 -9.76
CA GLY A 67 26.04 13.45 -8.33
C GLY A 67 24.86 12.53 -8.01
N PHE A 68 24.67 12.20 -6.73
CA PHE A 68 23.68 11.19 -6.29
C PHE A 68 22.58 11.81 -5.40
N PRO A 69 21.28 11.63 -5.73
CA PRO A 69 20.71 11.33 -7.04
C PRO A 69 20.63 12.60 -7.90
N GLY A 70 21.45 12.69 -8.96
CA GLY A 70 21.54 13.89 -9.81
C GLY A 70 20.43 13.97 -10.86
N GLY A 71 20.03 12.83 -11.42
CA GLY A 71 19.01 12.73 -12.47
C GLY A 71 19.46 13.34 -13.81
N GLY A 72 18.50 13.94 -14.52
CA GLY A 72 18.70 14.74 -15.73
C GLY A 72 18.41 14.00 -17.05
N SER A 73 18.61 14.71 -18.16
CA SER A 73 18.48 14.14 -19.51
C SER A 73 19.77 13.43 -19.94
N GLY A 74 19.65 12.28 -20.61
CA GLY A 74 20.81 11.49 -21.06
C GLY A 74 20.44 10.22 -21.83
N THR A 75 21.47 9.45 -22.19
CA THR A 75 21.34 8.19 -22.93
C THR A 75 21.28 6.99 -21.98
N TRP A 76 20.30 6.12 -22.18
CA TRP A 76 20.28 4.78 -21.61
C TRP A 76 20.74 3.77 -22.67
N ASP A 77 21.93 3.22 -22.45
CA ASP A 77 22.56 2.18 -23.24
C ASP A 77 23.40 1.26 -22.33
N THR A 78 24.14 0.32 -22.93
CA THR A 78 24.90 -0.73 -22.22
C THR A 78 26.41 -0.44 -22.13
N SER A 79 26.81 0.83 -22.34
CA SER A 79 28.19 1.30 -22.43
C SER A 79 28.44 2.61 -21.67
N SER A 80 27.46 3.50 -21.58
CA SER A 80 27.54 4.81 -20.93
C SER A 80 27.35 4.70 -19.42
N SER A 81 28.31 5.23 -18.65
CA SER A 81 28.27 5.21 -17.18
C SER A 81 27.31 6.26 -16.59
N ASN A 82 26.00 6.01 -16.70
CA ASN A 82 24.91 6.88 -16.20
C ASN A 82 24.13 6.28 -15.02
N TRP A 83 24.50 5.08 -14.55
CA TRP A 83 23.83 4.37 -13.47
C TRP A 83 24.74 4.24 -12.26
N VAL A 84 24.21 4.40 -11.06
CA VAL A 84 24.97 4.29 -9.81
C VAL A 84 24.18 3.47 -8.80
N ILE A 85 24.86 2.51 -8.16
CA ILE A 85 24.24 1.64 -7.16
C ILE A 85 23.91 2.47 -5.92
N ASP A 86 22.71 2.27 -5.36
CA ASP A 86 22.32 2.94 -4.12
C ASP A 86 23.39 2.73 -3.02
N GLY A 87 23.69 3.81 -2.30
CA GLY A 87 24.73 3.87 -1.28
C GLY A 87 26.16 4.01 -1.84
N ARG A 88 26.35 4.24 -3.15
CA ARG A 88 27.67 4.39 -3.80
C ARG A 88 27.79 5.67 -4.61
N THR A 89 29.03 6.03 -4.94
CA THR A 89 29.39 7.20 -5.76
C THR A 89 30.00 6.85 -7.11
N THR A 90 30.12 5.55 -7.43
CA THR A 90 30.75 5.07 -8.67
C THR A 90 29.68 4.76 -9.71
N TYR A 91 29.77 5.41 -10.86
CA TYR A 91 28.90 5.15 -12.00
C TYR A 91 29.36 3.95 -12.83
N GLN A 92 28.39 3.24 -13.41
CA GLN A 92 28.54 2.09 -14.29
C GLN A 92 27.52 2.14 -15.44
N ALA A 93 27.76 1.32 -16.47
CA ALA A 93 26.82 1.11 -17.56
C ALA A 93 25.66 0.18 -17.14
N TRP A 94 24.54 0.21 -17.87
CA TRP A 94 23.39 -0.63 -17.55
C TRP A 94 23.68 -2.14 -17.74
N PRO A 95 23.50 -3.00 -16.72
CA PRO A 95 23.67 -4.44 -16.84
C PRO A 95 22.47 -5.07 -17.56
N ASN A 96 22.55 -5.14 -18.89
CA ASN A 96 21.45 -5.54 -19.77
C ASN A 96 21.21 -7.07 -19.87
N ASN A 97 22.01 -7.85 -19.15
CA ASN A 97 21.99 -9.31 -19.12
C ASN A 97 21.32 -9.88 -17.85
N ASP A 98 21.11 -9.04 -16.83
CA ASP A 98 20.50 -9.46 -15.57
C ASP A 98 18.97 -9.28 -15.62
N ALA A 99 18.23 -10.20 -14.99
CA ALA A 99 16.78 -10.17 -14.89
C ALA A 99 16.31 -9.48 -13.60
N ASP A 100 17.22 -9.13 -12.69
CA ASP A 100 16.97 -8.60 -11.35
C ASP A 100 17.36 -7.12 -11.16
N THR A 101 17.72 -6.38 -12.23
CA THR A 101 18.13 -4.96 -12.14
C THR A 101 16.94 -3.99 -12.12
N TYR A 102 16.96 -3.05 -11.18
CA TYR A 102 15.91 -2.05 -10.97
C TYR A 102 16.45 -0.67 -11.35
N ALA A 103 15.68 0.10 -12.12
CA ALA A 103 16.03 1.45 -12.54
C ALA A 103 15.22 2.50 -11.77
N THR A 104 15.90 3.35 -11.00
CA THR A 104 15.31 4.41 -10.19
C THR A 104 15.60 5.79 -10.77
N PHE A 105 14.55 6.59 -10.96
CA PHE A 105 14.58 7.95 -11.50
C PHE A 105 14.20 8.95 -10.40
N GLY A 106 15.20 9.48 -9.71
CA GLY A 106 15.08 10.57 -8.74
C GLY A 106 15.83 11.83 -9.19
N GLY A 107 16.09 12.76 -8.26
CA GLY A 107 16.85 13.97 -8.57
C GLY A 107 16.13 14.90 -9.56
N THR A 108 16.89 15.56 -10.44
CA THR A 108 16.33 16.45 -11.48
C THR A 108 15.65 15.63 -12.57
N ALA A 109 14.42 15.95 -12.95
CA ALA A 109 13.74 15.25 -14.06
C ALA A 109 14.38 15.52 -15.42
N GLY A 110 14.20 14.60 -16.39
CA GLY A 110 14.74 14.77 -17.72
C GLY A 110 14.27 13.73 -18.75
N ALA A 111 14.80 13.87 -19.96
CA ALA A 111 14.56 12.97 -21.08
C ALA A 111 15.64 11.88 -21.15
N VAL A 112 15.24 10.64 -20.89
CA VAL A 112 16.08 9.43 -20.93
C VAL A 112 15.86 8.75 -22.28
N THR A 113 16.87 8.70 -23.13
CA THR A 113 16.73 8.18 -24.51
C THR A 113 17.39 6.83 -24.66
N LEU A 114 16.63 5.81 -25.07
CA LEU A 114 17.16 4.46 -25.31
C LEU A 114 17.95 4.43 -26.63
N GLN A 115 19.20 3.96 -26.61
CA GLN A 115 19.97 3.73 -27.85
C GLN A 115 20.11 2.25 -28.22
N SER A 116 19.67 1.34 -27.34
CA SER A 116 19.60 -0.10 -27.59
C SER A 116 18.35 -0.72 -26.94
N GLY A 117 18.07 -1.99 -27.23
CA GLY A 117 17.02 -2.73 -26.51
C GLY A 117 17.44 -2.93 -25.04
N ILE A 118 16.70 -2.32 -24.12
CA ILE A 118 16.96 -2.36 -22.68
C ILE A 118 16.06 -3.40 -22.01
N VAL A 119 16.69 -4.36 -21.35
CA VAL A 119 16.07 -5.30 -20.42
C VAL A 119 16.12 -4.70 -19.03
N VAL A 120 14.97 -4.67 -18.33
CA VAL A 120 14.87 -4.14 -16.97
C VAL A 120 13.77 -4.87 -16.19
N ASN A 121 13.97 -5.08 -14.89
CA ASN A 121 12.98 -5.75 -14.04
C ASN A 121 11.89 -4.77 -13.61
N SER A 122 12.31 -3.66 -13.01
CA SER A 122 11.42 -2.68 -12.39
C SER A 122 11.86 -1.25 -12.69
N LEU A 123 10.90 -0.34 -12.84
CA LEU A 123 11.07 1.09 -13.05
C LEU A 123 10.46 1.86 -11.87
N VAL A 124 11.21 2.77 -11.26
CA VAL A 124 10.72 3.58 -10.12
C VAL A 124 10.90 5.06 -10.46
N PHE A 125 9.82 5.82 -10.49
CA PHE A 125 9.82 7.27 -10.73
C PHE A 125 9.48 8.01 -9.44
N ASN A 126 10.48 8.68 -8.88
CA ASN A 126 10.38 9.45 -7.63
C ASN A 126 10.28 10.98 -7.87
N THR A 127 10.62 11.45 -9.08
CA THR A 127 10.45 12.85 -9.51
C THR A 127 9.46 12.96 -10.67
N ASP A 128 8.61 13.99 -10.64
CA ASP A 128 7.66 14.33 -11.70
C ASP A 128 8.36 14.71 -13.02
N GLY A 129 7.75 14.37 -14.16
CA GLY A 129 8.17 14.88 -15.47
C GLY A 129 9.29 14.09 -16.18
N TYR A 130 9.68 12.92 -15.67
CA TYR A 130 10.59 12.02 -16.39
C TYR A 130 9.96 11.46 -17.68
N ILE A 131 10.75 11.42 -18.77
CA ILE A 131 10.31 10.92 -20.08
C ILE A 131 11.31 9.88 -20.61
N VAL A 132 10.85 8.66 -20.87
CA VAL A 132 11.65 7.58 -21.49
C VAL A 132 11.34 7.49 -22.99
N ASN A 133 12.30 7.88 -23.83
CA ASN A 133 12.16 7.98 -25.29
C ASN A 133 12.74 6.78 -26.04
N ALA A 134 12.08 6.38 -27.13
CA ALA A 134 12.45 5.22 -27.94
C ALA A 134 13.88 5.30 -28.51
N GLY A 135 14.31 6.45 -29.03
CA GLY A 135 15.60 6.60 -29.74
C GLY A 135 15.76 5.54 -30.84
N SER A 136 16.71 4.62 -30.66
CA SER A 136 16.90 3.41 -31.50
C SER A 136 16.63 2.10 -30.75
N GLY A 137 16.06 2.18 -29.54
CA GLY A 137 15.81 1.09 -28.63
C GLY A 137 14.33 0.83 -28.31
N SER A 138 14.13 -0.09 -27.37
CA SER A 138 12.82 -0.46 -26.80
C SER A 138 13.02 -0.93 -25.35
N LEU A 139 11.92 -0.98 -24.59
CA LEU A 139 11.93 -1.61 -23.26
C LEU A 139 11.47 -3.06 -23.36
N ALA A 140 12.17 -3.95 -22.67
CA ALA A 140 11.80 -5.34 -22.45
C ALA A 140 11.71 -5.60 -20.93
N LEU A 141 10.50 -5.44 -20.39
CA LEU A 141 10.22 -5.69 -18.99
C LEU A 141 10.26 -7.21 -18.72
N LYS A 142 11.03 -7.65 -17.73
CA LYS A 142 11.14 -9.06 -17.32
C LYS A 142 10.83 -9.25 -15.84
N ASN A 143 10.33 -10.43 -15.49
CA ASN A 143 10.23 -10.89 -14.10
C ASN A 143 11.25 -12.01 -13.87
N SER A 144 12.09 -11.85 -12.85
CA SER A 144 13.07 -12.81 -12.34
C SER A 144 12.47 -13.81 -11.34
N SER A 145 11.58 -14.70 -11.79
CA SER A 145 11.13 -15.90 -11.05
C SER A 145 10.50 -15.70 -9.65
N THR A 146 10.25 -14.46 -9.21
CA THR A 146 9.57 -14.16 -7.95
C THR A 146 8.11 -13.80 -8.23
N ASN A 147 7.22 -14.01 -7.25
CA ASN A 147 5.76 -13.95 -7.44
C ASN A 147 5.17 -12.53 -7.61
N PHE A 148 6.00 -11.54 -7.95
CA PHE A 148 5.60 -10.15 -8.23
C PHE A 148 5.99 -9.82 -9.67
N GLY A 149 5.11 -9.15 -10.42
CA GLY A 149 5.32 -8.84 -11.84
C GLY A 149 6.51 -7.91 -12.10
N ALA A 150 6.72 -7.53 -13.37
CA ALA A 150 7.62 -6.43 -13.66
C ALA A 150 6.97 -5.14 -13.17
N ASN A 151 7.63 -4.42 -12.24
CA ASN A 151 6.98 -3.36 -11.48
C ASN A 151 7.30 -2.00 -12.07
N VAL A 152 6.28 -1.18 -12.33
CA VAL A 152 6.44 0.25 -12.55
C VAL A 152 5.83 0.99 -11.36
N THR A 153 6.59 1.89 -10.75
CA THR A 153 6.13 2.69 -9.61
C THR A 153 6.21 4.16 -10.00
N VAL A 154 5.11 4.92 -9.90
CA VAL A 154 5.13 6.39 -9.97
C VAL A 154 4.72 6.91 -8.60
N SER A 155 5.70 7.29 -7.81
CA SER A 155 5.62 7.16 -6.35
C SER A 155 4.57 8.05 -5.69
N TYR A 156 4.46 9.33 -6.04
CA TYR A 156 3.63 10.29 -5.29
C TYR A 156 2.48 10.87 -6.12
N THR A 157 1.40 11.26 -5.42
CA THR A 157 0.21 11.89 -6.01
C THR A 157 0.58 13.12 -6.84
N GLY A 158 -0.03 13.25 -8.02
CA GLY A 158 0.20 14.37 -8.93
C GLY A 158 1.44 14.25 -9.82
N GLN A 159 2.37 13.33 -9.54
CA GLN A 159 3.47 13.03 -10.46
C GLN A 159 2.97 12.38 -11.75
N THR A 160 3.67 12.62 -12.86
CA THR A 160 3.53 11.92 -14.13
C THR A 160 4.89 11.46 -14.63
N ALA A 161 5.00 10.16 -14.96
CA ALA A 161 6.09 9.59 -15.74
C ALA A 161 5.59 9.23 -17.13
N ILE A 162 6.36 9.53 -18.18
CA ILE A 162 5.98 9.27 -19.57
C ILE A 162 6.91 8.22 -20.18
N ILE A 163 6.35 7.19 -20.80
CA ILE A 163 7.10 6.23 -21.61
C ILE A 163 6.64 6.33 -23.06
N ASN A 164 7.48 6.96 -23.88
CA ASN A 164 7.35 7.05 -25.34
C ASN A 164 8.02 5.85 -26.04
N ALA A 165 8.97 5.18 -25.37
CA ALA A 165 9.56 3.94 -25.85
C ALA A 165 8.51 2.80 -25.90
N PRO A 166 8.48 1.97 -26.96
CA PRO A 166 7.59 0.81 -26.98
C PRO A 166 8.03 -0.21 -25.92
N ILE A 167 7.08 -0.66 -25.09
CA ILE A 167 7.28 -1.82 -24.22
C ILE A 167 6.97 -3.07 -25.02
N THR A 168 7.93 -4.00 -25.06
CA THR A 168 7.95 -5.16 -25.96
C THR A 168 8.31 -6.44 -25.21
N GLY A 169 7.96 -7.60 -25.78
CA GLY A 169 8.39 -8.91 -25.28
C GLY A 169 7.23 -9.80 -24.82
N SER A 170 7.29 -11.07 -25.23
CA SER A 170 6.28 -12.11 -24.93
C SER A 170 6.57 -12.95 -23.69
N SER A 171 7.68 -12.67 -22.98
CA SER A 171 8.06 -13.37 -21.74
C SER A 171 7.66 -12.61 -20.46
N LEU A 172 6.96 -11.48 -20.61
CA LEU A 172 6.42 -10.73 -19.48
C LEU A 172 5.26 -11.53 -18.85
N ALA A 173 5.37 -11.88 -17.57
CA ALA A 173 4.28 -12.51 -16.85
C ALA A 173 3.14 -11.52 -16.58
N GLN A 174 3.45 -10.35 -16.02
CA GLN A 174 2.49 -9.30 -15.68
C GLN A 174 3.22 -7.96 -15.58
N LEU A 175 2.61 -6.89 -16.07
CA LEU A 175 3.00 -5.51 -15.74
C LEU A 175 2.22 -5.07 -14.50
N THR A 176 2.92 -4.61 -13.46
CA THR A 176 2.26 -4.14 -12.22
C THR A 176 2.56 -2.66 -11.96
N LEU A 177 1.51 -1.84 -11.88
CA LEU A 177 1.59 -0.41 -11.57
C LEU A 177 1.35 -0.16 -10.07
N PHE A 178 2.28 0.57 -9.44
CA PHE A 178 2.25 0.98 -8.04
C PHE A 178 2.44 2.49 -7.88
N GLY A 179 2.18 2.97 -6.65
CA GLY A 179 2.27 4.38 -6.28
C GLY A 179 1.00 5.17 -6.62
N ALA A 180 1.01 6.45 -6.28
CA ALA A 180 -0.16 7.34 -6.42
C ALA A 180 -0.08 8.31 -7.62
N GLY A 181 0.98 8.21 -8.43
CA GLY A 181 1.17 9.04 -9.63
C GLY A 181 0.62 8.41 -10.91
N THR A 182 0.81 9.09 -12.04
CA THR A 182 0.37 8.67 -13.37
C THR A 182 1.51 8.10 -14.20
N LEU A 183 1.36 6.89 -14.73
CA LEU A 183 2.17 6.36 -15.82
C LEU A 183 1.46 6.62 -17.15
N ASN A 184 2.06 7.40 -18.03
CA ASN A 184 1.52 7.72 -19.36
C ASN A 184 2.30 6.97 -20.45
N LEU A 185 1.69 5.96 -21.06
CA LEU A 185 2.26 5.23 -22.19
C LEU A 185 1.81 5.88 -23.51
N THR A 186 2.78 6.29 -24.33
CA THR A 186 2.53 6.88 -25.66
C THR A 186 3.20 6.07 -26.78
N GLY A 187 4.11 5.15 -26.46
CA GLY A 187 4.61 4.16 -27.42
C GLY A 187 3.56 3.10 -27.73
N ALA A 188 3.61 2.52 -28.93
CA ALA A 188 2.80 1.34 -29.27
C ALA A 188 3.38 0.10 -28.56
N ASN A 189 2.63 -0.48 -27.62
CA ASN A 189 3.13 -1.56 -26.77
C ASN A 189 2.65 -2.92 -27.30
N THR A 190 3.60 -3.84 -27.46
CA THR A 190 3.36 -5.16 -28.08
C THR A 190 3.68 -6.32 -27.13
N PHE A 191 3.78 -6.04 -25.82
CA PHE A 191 3.91 -7.09 -24.82
C PHE A 191 2.60 -7.87 -24.68
N THR A 192 2.69 -9.20 -24.69
CA THR A 192 1.58 -10.11 -24.45
C THR A 192 1.70 -10.68 -23.04
N ALA A 193 1.39 -9.85 -22.03
CA ALA A 193 1.50 -10.27 -20.65
C ALA A 193 0.46 -11.37 -20.35
N SER A 194 0.92 -12.60 -20.06
CA SER A 194 0.03 -13.75 -19.84
C SER A 194 -0.89 -13.59 -18.63
N GLY A 195 -0.45 -12.82 -17.63
CA GLY A 195 -1.20 -12.32 -16.49
C GLY A 195 -1.59 -10.83 -16.58
N GLY A 196 -1.54 -10.23 -17.77
CA GLY A 196 -2.06 -8.89 -18.07
C GLY A 196 -1.35 -7.70 -17.41
N ILE A 197 -2.11 -6.64 -17.18
CA ILE A 197 -1.70 -5.42 -16.47
C ILE A 197 -2.48 -5.36 -15.15
N SER A 198 -1.78 -5.21 -14.03
CA SER A 198 -2.36 -5.04 -12.70
C SER A 198 -2.08 -3.63 -12.17
N ILE A 199 -3.13 -2.87 -11.88
CA ILE A 199 -3.06 -1.57 -11.21
C ILE A 199 -3.30 -1.82 -9.73
N GLN A 200 -2.26 -1.66 -8.91
CA GLN A 200 -2.32 -1.93 -7.47
C GLN A 200 -2.24 -0.66 -6.62
N GLY A 201 -1.61 0.42 -7.09
CA GLY A 201 -1.67 1.72 -6.40
C GLY A 201 -2.94 2.51 -6.72
N ASP A 202 -3.13 3.62 -5.99
CA ASP A 202 -4.19 4.62 -6.27
C ASP A 202 -3.87 5.53 -7.47
N GLY A 203 -2.71 5.31 -8.10
CA GLY A 203 -2.28 6.01 -9.31
C GLY A 203 -3.04 5.65 -10.58
N ALA A 204 -2.62 6.24 -11.70
CA ALA A 204 -3.28 6.07 -12.99
C ALA A 204 -2.36 5.45 -14.05
N LEU A 205 -2.86 4.46 -14.79
CA LEU A 205 -2.31 4.07 -16.09
C LEU A 205 -3.05 4.84 -17.18
N LYS A 206 -2.35 5.72 -17.89
CA LYS A 206 -2.86 6.45 -19.04
C LYS A 206 -2.25 5.89 -20.33
N ILE A 207 -3.10 5.64 -21.33
CA ILE A 207 -2.72 5.29 -22.69
C ILE A 207 -3.10 6.46 -23.61
N SER A 208 -2.11 7.07 -24.27
CA SER A 208 -2.32 8.18 -25.20
C SER A 208 -2.59 7.67 -26.62
N SER A 209 -3.83 7.80 -27.11
CA SER A 209 -4.23 7.22 -28.41
C SER A 209 -3.64 7.91 -29.64
N ALA A 210 -2.93 9.03 -29.47
CA ALA A 210 -2.23 9.70 -30.57
C ALA A 210 -1.16 8.81 -31.22
N THR A 211 -0.50 7.96 -30.43
CA THR A 211 0.57 7.04 -30.86
C THR A 211 0.63 5.73 -30.06
N GLY A 212 -0.01 5.69 -28.88
CA GLY A 212 0.08 4.60 -27.92
C GLY A 212 -1.07 3.61 -28.03
N SER A 213 -0.74 2.35 -27.79
CA SER A 213 -1.68 1.22 -27.82
C SER A 213 -1.23 0.10 -26.89
N LEU A 214 -2.15 -0.81 -26.61
CA LEU A 214 -1.93 -2.11 -25.96
C LEU A 214 -2.40 -3.24 -26.87
N ASP A 215 -1.83 -4.44 -26.71
CA ASP A 215 -2.28 -5.63 -27.43
C ASP A 215 -3.72 -6.01 -27.04
N PRO A 216 -4.64 -6.30 -27.98
CA PRO A 216 -6.03 -6.65 -27.68
C PRO A 216 -6.23 -7.89 -26.79
N SER A 217 -5.25 -8.78 -26.69
CA SER A 217 -5.27 -9.94 -25.77
C SER A 217 -4.97 -9.59 -24.31
N THR A 218 -4.59 -8.34 -24.03
CA THR A 218 -4.25 -7.87 -22.68
C THR A 218 -5.46 -7.90 -21.76
N ASN A 219 -5.30 -8.53 -20.60
CA ASN A 219 -6.25 -8.44 -19.47
C ASN A 219 -5.88 -7.26 -18.57
N LEU A 220 -6.87 -6.53 -18.07
CA LEU A 220 -6.70 -5.45 -17.09
C LEU A 220 -7.23 -5.89 -15.72
N PHE A 221 -6.44 -5.68 -14.67
CA PHE A 221 -6.78 -5.99 -13.29
C PHE A 221 -6.66 -4.73 -12.42
N PHE A 222 -7.69 -4.41 -11.64
CA PHE A 222 -7.60 -3.49 -10.51
C PHE A 222 -7.49 -4.33 -9.24
N GLY A 223 -6.35 -4.20 -8.55
CA GLY A 223 -5.91 -5.12 -7.50
C GLY A 223 -5.13 -6.32 -8.02
N VAL A 224 -4.92 -7.31 -7.13
CA VAL A 224 -4.12 -8.50 -7.43
C VAL A 224 -4.82 -9.46 -8.39
N THR A 225 -4.02 -10.27 -9.08
CA THR A 225 -4.43 -11.37 -9.95
C THR A 225 -5.45 -12.29 -9.27
N PRO A 226 -6.51 -12.74 -9.97
CA PRO A 226 -7.49 -13.66 -9.42
C PRO A 226 -6.85 -14.91 -8.77
N GLY A 227 -7.15 -15.14 -7.49
CA GLY A 227 -6.69 -16.31 -6.74
C GLY A 227 -5.59 -16.06 -5.71
N THR A 228 -4.93 -14.90 -5.68
CA THR A 228 -4.05 -14.52 -4.57
C THR A 228 -4.79 -13.72 -3.50
N ALA A 229 -4.46 -13.97 -2.23
CA ALA A 229 -4.95 -13.16 -1.12
C ALA A 229 -4.15 -11.85 -1.07
N GLY A 230 -4.72 -10.78 -1.63
CA GLY A 230 -4.13 -9.46 -1.63
C GLY A 230 -5.18 -8.35 -1.63
N SER A 231 -4.79 -7.21 -1.09
CA SER A 231 -5.44 -5.91 -1.29
C SER A 231 -5.32 -5.43 -2.74
N GLY A 232 -6.00 -4.34 -3.08
CA GLY A 232 -5.78 -3.57 -4.31
C GLY A 232 -6.14 -2.11 -4.08
N GLY A 233 -5.52 -1.21 -4.84
CA GLY A 233 -5.75 0.23 -4.77
C GLY A 233 -6.91 0.70 -5.63
N SER A 234 -7.36 1.92 -5.37
CA SER A 234 -8.47 2.61 -6.03
C SER A 234 -8.01 3.35 -7.30
N GLY A 235 -7.08 2.74 -8.04
CA GLY A 235 -6.40 3.35 -9.18
C GLY A 235 -7.28 3.55 -10.42
N SER A 236 -6.70 4.15 -11.46
CA SER A 236 -7.40 4.53 -12.70
C SER A 236 -6.77 3.92 -13.95
N PHE A 237 -7.59 3.47 -14.91
CA PHE A 237 -7.19 3.23 -16.30
C PHE A 237 -7.81 4.29 -17.20
N ILE A 238 -7.00 5.01 -17.97
CA ILE A 238 -7.41 6.16 -18.77
C ILE A 238 -6.98 5.97 -20.22
N TYR A 239 -7.93 5.85 -21.14
CA TYR A 239 -7.68 5.93 -22.58
C TYR A 239 -7.96 7.35 -23.08
N ASP A 240 -6.95 8.03 -23.62
CA ASP A 240 -6.98 9.49 -23.81
C ASP A 240 -6.60 9.89 -25.23
N ASN A 241 -7.48 10.63 -25.92
CA ASN A 241 -7.29 11.00 -27.32
C ASN A 241 -6.62 12.38 -27.53
N THR A 242 -5.98 12.95 -26.51
CA THR A 242 -5.22 14.21 -26.66
C THR A 242 -4.18 14.08 -27.77
N GLY A 243 -4.30 14.92 -28.80
CA GLY A 243 -3.41 14.90 -29.97
C GLY A 243 -3.76 13.88 -31.06
N ALA A 244 -4.83 13.09 -30.91
CA ALA A 244 -5.28 12.17 -31.95
C ALA A 244 -5.81 12.91 -33.19
N THR A 245 -5.36 12.50 -34.37
CA THR A 245 -5.73 13.09 -35.67
C THR A 245 -6.98 12.47 -36.30
N GLY A 246 -7.47 11.35 -35.76
CA GLY A 246 -8.63 10.60 -36.23
C GLY A 246 -9.30 9.80 -35.10
N ALA A 247 -10.36 9.06 -35.45
CA ALA A 247 -11.05 8.17 -34.52
C ALA A 247 -10.07 7.16 -33.89
N SER A 248 -10.19 6.98 -32.57
CA SER A 248 -9.27 6.20 -31.74
C SER A 248 -10.01 5.08 -31.02
N ALA A 249 -9.51 3.85 -31.11
CA ALA A 249 -10.11 2.67 -30.47
C ALA A 249 -9.04 1.82 -29.78
N GLN A 250 -9.31 1.39 -28.54
CA GLN A 250 -8.52 0.38 -27.84
C GLN A 250 -9.45 -0.77 -27.44
N SER A 251 -9.00 -2.00 -27.70
CA SER A 251 -9.64 -3.22 -27.22
C SER A 251 -8.77 -3.91 -26.17
N LEU A 252 -9.38 -4.57 -25.20
CA LEU A 252 -8.73 -5.39 -24.17
C LEU A 252 -9.54 -6.68 -23.95
N ALA A 253 -8.90 -7.78 -23.59
CA ALA A 253 -9.55 -9.08 -23.46
C ALA A 253 -10.55 -9.13 -22.29
N SER A 254 -10.19 -8.49 -21.17
CA SER A 254 -11.06 -8.37 -20.00
C SER A 254 -10.68 -7.17 -19.14
N VAL A 255 -11.62 -6.75 -18.29
CA VAL A 255 -11.34 -5.97 -17.08
C VAL A 255 -11.87 -6.72 -15.86
N SER A 256 -11.03 -6.86 -14.83
CA SER A 256 -11.36 -7.50 -13.56
C SER A 256 -11.11 -6.54 -12.40
N ILE A 257 -12.08 -6.38 -11.52
CA ILE A 257 -12.08 -5.38 -10.44
C ILE A 257 -12.23 -6.14 -9.12
N SER A 258 -11.09 -6.35 -8.42
CA SER A 258 -11.01 -7.23 -7.25
C SER A 258 -10.89 -6.50 -5.91
N ALA A 259 -10.57 -5.20 -5.91
CA ALA A 259 -10.49 -4.32 -4.75
C ALA A 259 -10.54 -2.83 -5.15
N GLY A 260 -10.75 -1.93 -4.18
CA GLY A 260 -10.70 -0.48 -4.37
C GLY A 260 -11.94 0.12 -5.04
N ASP A 261 -11.94 1.43 -5.25
CA ASP A 261 -12.92 2.21 -6.04
C ASP A 261 -12.30 2.56 -7.40
N ALA A 262 -12.18 1.54 -8.25
CA ALA A 262 -11.47 1.59 -9.52
C ALA A 262 -12.16 2.52 -10.55
N THR A 263 -11.38 3.35 -11.24
CA THR A 263 -11.91 4.21 -12.31
C THR A 263 -11.47 3.73 -13.71
N ILE A 264 -12.44 3.55 -14.61
CA ILE A 264 -12.25 3.19 -16.01
C ILE A 264 -12.72 4.36 -16.87
N GLN A 265 -11.79 5.05 -17.52
CA GLN A 265 -12.04 6.36 -18.12
C GLN A 265 -11.62 6.46 -19.59
N THR A 266 -12.45 7.14 -20.36
CA THR A 266 -12.13 7.63 -21.72
C THR A 266 -12.14 9.16 -21.73
N ASN A 267 -11.04 9.76 -22.19
CA ASN A 267 -10.90 11.20 -22.34
C ASN A 267 -11.01 11.61 -23.81
N ARG A 268 -12.06 12.36 -24.15
CA ARG A 268 -12.26 12.99 -25.46
C ARG A 268 -11.86 14.46 -25.41
N VAL A 269 -10.56 14.71 -25.60
CA VAL A 269 -9.96 16.05 -25.70
C VAL A 269 -9.86 16.51 -27.16
N ALA A 270 -9.48 15.61 -28.08
CA ALA A 270 -9.62 15.83 -29.51
C ALA A 270 -11.07 15.58 -29.96
N ALA A 271 -11.56 16.35 -30.93
CA ALA A 271 -12.92 16.25 -31.48
C ALA A 271 -13.11 15.04 -32.43
N GLN A 272 -12.61 13.89 -32.01
CA GLN A 272 -12.63 12.60 -32.71
C GLN A 272 -13.40 11.57 -31.88
N THR A 273 -13.92 10.51 -32.50
CA THR A 273 -14.50 9.41 -31.73
C THR A 273 -13.42 8.72 -30.90
N VAL A 274 -13.70 8.42 -29.63
CA VAL A 274 -12.86 7.61 -28.75
C VAL A 274 -13.68 6.43 -28.22
N SER A 275 -13.13 5.22 -28.35
CA SER A 275 -13.77 4.00 -27.84
C SER A 275 -12.79 3.09 -27.07
N LEU A 276 -13.27 2.55 -25.96
CA LEU A 276 -12.58 1.55 -25.14
C LEU A 276 -13.48 0.32 -25.01
N THR A 277 -13.04 -0.83 -25.51
CA THR A 277 -13.83 -2.06 -25.54
C THR A 277 -13.17 -3.16 -24.73
N PHE A 278 -13.92 -3.77 -23.82
CA PHE A 278 -13.52 -4.98 -23.11
C PHE A 278 -14.22 -6.21 -23.68
N GLY A 279 -13.50 -7.33 -23.78
CA GLY A 279 -14.10 -8.63 -24.13
C GLY A 279 -14.99 -9.19 -23.03
N SER A 280 -14.74 -8.82 -21.77
CA SER A 280 -15.53 -9.17 -20.59
C SER A 280 -15.25 -8.20 -19.43
N GLU A 281 -16.18 -8.14 -18.48
CA GLU A 281 -16.07 -7.41 -17.21
C GLU A 281 -16.28 -8.41 -16.06
N THR A 282 -15.62 -8.21 -14.92
CA THR A 282 -15.87 -8.98 -13.69
C THR A 282 -15.53 -8.18 -12.45
N ARG A 283 -16.57 -7.78 -11.70
CA ARG A 283 -16.45 -7.17 -10.39
C ARG A 283 -16.64 -8.19 -9.26
N VAL A 284 -15.74 -8.18 -8.27
CA VAL A 284 -15.84 -9.01 -7.06
C VAL A 284 -16.51 -8.22 -5.92
N PRO A 285 -17.38 -8.83 -5.09
CA PRO A 285 -17.92 -8.18 -3.90
C PRO A 285 -16.80 -7.70 -2.95
N GLY A 286 -16.90 -6.46 -2.47
CA GLY A 286 -15.79 -5.79 -1.78
C GLY A 286 -14.92 -4.87 -2.65
N ALA A 287 -15.34 -4.56 -3.87
CA ALA A 287 -14.75 -3.55 -4.74
C ALA A 287 -15.82 -2.63 -5.34
N ALA A 288 -15.45 -1.51 -5.93
CA ALA A 288 -16.32 -0.61 -6.68
C ALA A 288 -15.72 -0.27 -8.04
N ALA A 289 -16.57 0.01 -9.01
CA ALA A 289 -16.19 0.35 -10.38
C ALA A 289 -16.84 1.68 -10.78
N ASN A 290 -16.08 2.60 -11.35
CA ASN A 290 -16.58 3.89 -11.82
C ASN A 290 -16.18 4.12 -13.28
N PHE A 291 -17.17 4.05 -14.18
CA PHE A 291 -16.99 4.29 -15.61
C PHE A 291 -17.13 5.79 -15.92
N VAL A 292 -16.19 6.38 -16.66
CA VAL A 292 -16.16 7.82 -16.93
C VAL A 292 -15.91 8.09 -18.42
N ALA A 293 -16.93 8.54 -19.14
CA ALA A 293 -16.79 9.09 -20.49
C ALA A 293 -16.67 10.62 -20.42
N ASN A 294 -15.44 11.13 -20.35
CA ASN A 294 -15.16 12.55 -20.20
C ASN A 294 -15.07 13.27 -21.57
N GLY A 295 -15.93 14.27 -21.78
CA GLY A 295 -16.03 15.04 -23.02
C GLY A 295 -16.84 14.33 -24.12
N GLY A 296 -17.45 15.12 -25.01
CA GLY A 296 -18.33 14.62 -26.07
C GLY A 296 -19.73 14.21 -25.60
N VAL A 297 -20.34 13.29 -26.34
CA VAL A 297 -21.65 12.69 -26.10
C VAL A 297 -21.47 11.18 -25.94
N THR A 298 -21.71 10.68 -24.72
CA THR A 298 -21.61 9.26 -24.39
C THR A 298 -22.45 8.39 -25.32
N GLY A 299 -21.84 7.36 -25.91
CA GLY A 299 -22.49 6.45 -26.85
C GLY A 299 -22.54 6.93 -28.30
N THR A 300 -22.07 8.15 -28.60
CA THR A 300 -21.97 8.67 -29.98
C THR A 300 -20.51 8.88 -30.41
N ASP A 301 -19.76 9.69 -29.65
CA ASP A 301 -18.35 10.00 -29.94
C ASP A 301 -17.39 9.63 -28.78
N ASN A 302 -17.93 9.22 -27.63
CA ASN A 302 -17.15 8.73 -26.49
C ASN A 302 -17.83 7.47 -25.91
N LEU A 303 -17.17 6.31 -25.98
CA LEU A 303 -17.76 5.02 -25.66
C LEU A 303 -16.85 4.16 -24.78
N ILE A 304 -17.46 3.52 -23.76
CA ILE A 304 -16.88 2.36 -23.07
C ILE A 304 -17.85 1.19 -23.28
N SER A 305 -17.36 0.07 -23.80
CA SER A 305 -18.18 -1.06 -24.26
C SER A 305 -17.71 -2.38 -23.64
N ILE A 306 -18.65 -3.30 -23.39
CA ILE A 306 -18.38 -4.62 -22.80
C ILE A 306 -19.02 -5.67 -23.71
N THR A 307 -18.20 -6.47 -24.38
CA THR A 307 -18.64 -7.40 -25.42
C THR A 307 -19.60 -8.44 -24.85
N GLY A 308 -20.78 -8.57 -25.46
CA GLY A 308 -21.78 -9.56 -25.05
C GLY A 308 -22.54 -9.26 -23.75
N HIS A 309 -22.30 -8.12 -23.08
CA HIS A 309 -23.08 -7.75 -21.89
C HIS A 309 -24.55 -7.50 -22.27
N ALA A 310 -25.48 -7.95 -21.43
CA ALA A 310 -26.91 -7.72 -21.62
C ALA A 310 -27.28 -6.25 -21.34
N SER A 311 -28.27 -5.69 -22.04
CA SER A 311 -28.76 -4.35 -21.73
C SER A 311 -29.48 -4.32 -20.39
N GLY A 312 -29.15 -3.36 -19.53
CA GLY A 312 -29.69 -3.31 -18.17
C GLY A 312 -28.76 -2.67 -17.14
N PHE A 313 -29.21 -2.68 -15.90
CA PHE A 313 -28.38 -2.41 -14.72
C PHE A 313 -27.21 -3.41 -14.67
N ILE A 314 -26.00 -2.92 -14.44
CA ILE A 314 -24.80 -3.77 -14.34
C ILE A 314 -24.79 -4.45 -12.97
N ASP A 315 -24.44 -3.73 -11.91
CA ASP A 315 -24.53 -4.21 -10.52
C ASP A 315 -24.51 -3.05 -9.50
N GLN A 316 -24.76 -3.35 -8.22
CA GLN A 316 -24.86 -2.36 -7.14
C GLN A 316 -23.55 -1.60 -6.81
N GLY A 317 -22.39 -2.10 -7.24
CA GLY A 317 -21.09 -1.47 -7.06
C GLY A 317 -20.48 -0.88 -8.33
N SER A 318 -21.21 -0.90 -9.45
CA SER A 318 -20.82 -0.22 -10.68
C SER A 318 -21.53 1.13 -10.83
N PHE A 319 -20.75 2.17 -11.06
CA PHE A 319 -21.15 3.58 -11.15
C PHE A 319 -20.73 4.17 -12.49
N PHE A 320 -21.39 5.25 -12.90
CA PHE A 320 -21.01 6.04 -14.07
C PHE A 320 -20.92 7.51 -13.71
N GLY A 321 -19.76 8.12 -13.98
CA GLY A 321 -19.46 9.51 -13.60
C GLY A 321 -19.60 9.76 -12.09
N GLY A 322 -19.46 8.71 -11.27
CA GLY A 322 -19.63 8.69 -9.81
C GLY A 322 -21.06 8.90 -9.29
N SER A 323 -21.81 9.80 -9.92
CA SER A 323 -23.09 10.34 -9.46
C SER A 323 -24.33 9.52 -9.88
N ALA A 324 -24.14 8.45 -10.66
CA ALA A 324 -25.19 7.52 -11.07
C ALA A 324 -24.69 6.06 -11.00
N TYR A 325 -25.61 5.09 -10.87
CA TYR A 325 -25.29 3.69 -11.11
C TYR A 325 -25.05 3.43 -12.61
N ALA A 326 -24.20 2.46 -12.92
CA ALA A 326 -23.89 2.07 -14.28
C ALA A 326 -25.03 1.25 -14.91
N TRP A 327 -25.31 1.56 -16.16
CA TRP A 327 -26.30 0.91 -16.99
C TRP A 327 -25.69 0.61 -18.36
N TYR A 328 -25.83 -0.62 -18.82
CA TYR A 328 -25.44 -1.03 -20.17
C TYR A 328 -26.58 -0.74 -21.14
N ASP A 329 -26.38 0.18 -22.08
CA ASP A 329 -27.39 0.56 -23.05
C ASP A 329 -27.56 -0.50 -24.15
N SER A 330 -28.77 -0.58 -24.71
CA SER A 330 -29.07 -1.32 -25.94
C SER A 330 -28.16 -0.97 -27.13
N GLY A 331 -27.60 0.24 -27.17
CA GLY A 331 -26.59 0.66 -28.14
C GLY A 331 -25.18 0.09 -27.93
N GLY A 332 -24.96 -0.74 -26.90
CA GLY A 332 -23.69 -1.45 -26.69
C GLY A 332 -22.60 -0.64 -25.96
N PHE A 333 -22.99 0.22 -25.02
CA PHE A 333 -22.07 1.04 -24.22
C PHE A 333 -22.55 1.25 -22.78
N VAL A 334 -21.61 1.52 -21.87
CA VAL A 334 -21.88 1.86 -20.47
C VAL A 334 -22.24 3.34 -20.36
N ARG A 335 -23.29 3.64 -19.58
CA ARG A 335 -23.73 5.00 -19.24
C ARG A 335 -24.32 5.05 -17.82
N GLY A 336 -24.71 6.25 -17.38
CA GLY A 336 -25.55 6.42 -16.19
C GLY A 336 -26.98 5.90 -16.43
N ILE A 337 -27.56 5.31 -15.37
CA ILE A 337 -28.98 4.96 -15.27
C ILE A 337 -29.88 6.21 -15.41
N LYS A 338 -31.00 6.06 -16.13
CA LYS A 338 -32.02 7.10 -16.37
C LYS A 338 -33.31 6.72 -15.66
N TYR A 339 -33.44 7.14 -14.40
CA TYR A 339 -34.61 6.82 -13.59
C TYR A 339 -35.93 7.33 -14.21
N GLY A 340 -36.94 6.45 -14.23
CA GLY A 340 -38.24 6.71 -14.87
C GLY A 340 -38.26 6.50 -16.39
N VAL A 341 -37.11 6.17 -17.01
CA VAL A 341 -36.99 5.84 -18.44
C VAL A 341 -36.48 4.41 -18.62
N ASP A 342 -35.44 4.04 -17.88
CA ASP A 342 -34.89 2.68 -17.87
C ASP A 342 -35.84 1.69 -17.15
N SER A 343 -35.85 0.44 -17.59
CA SER A 343 -36.76 -0.59 -17.06
C SER A 343 -36.49 -0.91 -15.58
N GLY A 344 -37.55 -1.06 -14.78
CA GLY A 344 -37.44 -1.35 -13.35
C GLY A 344 -36.93 -0.18 -12.48
N THR A 345 -36.90 1.04 -13.03
CA THR A 345 -36.43 2.25 -12.35
C THR A 345 -37.58 3.20 -12.01
N ILE A 346 -37.50 3.91 -10.87
CA ILE A 346 -38.43 4.99 -10.51
C ILE A 346 -37.72 6.18 -9.90
N THR A 347 -38.33 7.36 -10.03
CA THR A 347 -37.96 8.59 -9.32
C THR A 347 -39.11 9.01 -8.41
N SER A 348 -38.80 9.38 -7.17
CA SER A 348 -39.76 9.98 -6.23
C SER A 348 -39.34 11.41 -5.86
N ALA A 349 -40.26 12.36 -6.03
CA ALA A 349 -40.10 13.75 -5.59
C ALA A 349 -40.35 13.94 -4.08
N GLY A 350 -40.27 12.87 -3.28
CA GLY A 350 -40.56 12.87 -1.85
C GLY A 350 -41.97 12.37 -1.50
N GLY A 351 -42.28 12.35 -0.20
CA GLY A 351 -43.58 11.93 0.34
C GLY A 351 -43.45 10.99 1.55
N THR A 352 -44.53 10.28 1.89
CA THR A 352 -44.53 9.32 3.01
C THR A 352 -43.64 8.10 2.72
N SER A 353 -43.81 7.49 1.54
CA SER A 353 -43.13 6.26 1.15
C SER A 353 -43.04 6.13 -0.36
N VAL A 354 -42.05 5.37 -0.83
CA VAL A 354 -41.89 4.96 -2.23
C VAL A 354 -42.27 3.48 -2.38
N ALA A 355 -42.83 3.11 -3.53
CA ALA A 355 -43.15 1.72 -3.88
C ALA A 355 -41.89 0.86 -4.05
N SER A 356 -42.00 -0.43 -3.75
CA SER A 356 -40.92 -1.41 -3.96
C SER A 356 -40.65 -1.62 -5.45
N THR A 357 -39.40 -1.45 -5.88
CA THR A 357 -38.91 -1.77 -7.23
C THR A 357 -37.41 -2.04 -7.20
N ALA A 358 -36.79 -2.42 -8.32
CA ALA A 358 -35.36 -2.67 -8.39
C ALA A 358 -34.51 -1.40 -8.11
N GLN A 359 -34.69 -0.32 -8.87
CA GLN A 359 -33.83 0.86 -8.76
C GLN A 359 -34.62 2.12 -8.40
N VAL A 360 -34.30 2.75 -7.26
CA VAL A 360 -35.01 3.93 -6.76
C VAL A 360 -34.09 5.14 -6.73
N GLN A 361 -34.56 6.26 -7.26
CA GLN A 361 -34.00 7.59 -6.96
C GLN A 361 -35.01 8.40 -6.16
N VAL A 362 -34.54 9.13 -5.15
CA VAL A 362 -35.31 10.17 -4.47
C VAL A 362 -34.70 11.54 -4.74
N THR A 363 -35.55 12.48 -5.12
CA THR A 363 -35.23 13.90 -5.36
C THR A 363 -35.98 14.83 -4.41
N GLY A 364 -36.85 14.27 -3.56
CA GLY A 364 -37.42 14.91 -2.36
C GLY A 364 -37.34 13.97 -1.15
N ALA A 365 -37.55 14.48 0.05
CA ALA A 365 -37.43 13.70 1.28
C ALA A 365 -38.55 12.65 1.46
N ILE A 366 -38.19 11.48 1.99
CA ILE A 366 -39.13 10.41 2.37
C ILE A 366 -39.28 10.40 3.90
N THR A 367 -40.52 10.42 4.39
CA THR A 367 -40.80 10.72 5.81
C THR A 367 -41.22 9.52 6.67
N ALA A 368 -41.73 8.44 6.09
CA ALA A 368 -42.08 7.20 6.81
C ALA A 368 -42.13 5.98 5.86
N GLN A 369 -40.99 5.61 5.28
CA GLN A 369 -40.90 4.45 4.39
C GLN A 369 -41.34 3.17 5.10
N VAL A 370 -42.36 2.51 4.54
CA VAL A 370 -42.83 1.17 4.94
C VAL A 370 -41.86 0.09 4.47
N THR A 371 -41.94 -1.11 5.06
CA THR A 371 -41.13 -2.27 4.66
C THR A 371 -41.14 -2.46 3.14
N ALA A 372 -39.96 -2.44 2.53
CA ALA A 372 -39.77 -2.47 1.08
C ALA A 372 -38.42 -3.12 0.73
N THR A 373 -38.31 -3.56 -0.52
CA THR A 373 -37.10 -4.12 -1.10
C THR A 373 -36.71 -3.33 -2.34
N PHE A 374 -35.50 -2.78 -2.32
CA PHE A 374 -34.82 -2.18 -3.46
C PHE A 374 -33.54 -2.98 -3.78
N THR A 375 -33.09 -2.97 -5.02
CA THR A 375 -31.71 -3.34 -5.36
C THR A 375 -30.78 -2.17 -5.02
N THR A 376 -31.13 -0.96 -5.49
CA THR A 376 -30.40 0.28 -5.15
C THR A 376 -31.30 1.44 -4.75
N LEU A 377 -30.74 2.36 -3.96
CA LEU A 377 -31.32 3.64 -3.55
C LEU A 377 -30.34 4.79 -3.82
N ASN A 378 -30.68 5.71 -4.72
CA ASN A 378 -29.97 6.97 -4.92
C ASN A 378 -30.66 8.12 -4.18
N LEU A 379 -30.02 8.61 -3.13
CA LEU A 379 -30.34 9.87 -2.46
C LEU A 379 -29.68 11.02 -3.25
N SER A 380 -30.44 11.61 -4.18
CA SER A 380 -29.97 12.77 -4.93
C SER A 380 -30.21 14.05 -4.14
N GLY A 381 -29.20 14.92 -4.04
CA GLY A 381 -29.30 16.19 -3.31
C GLY A 381 -29.37 16.01 -1.78
N GLY A 382 -29.95 16.99 -1.08
CA GLY A 382 -30.03 17.04 0.39
C GLY A 382 -31.21 16.27 1.00
N ASN A 383 -31.58 15.12 0.41
CA ASN A 383 -32.86 14.48 0.69
C ASN A 383 -32.78 13.36 1.73
N ASN A 384 -33.39 13.60 2.89
CA ASN A 384 -33.50 12.61 3.98
C ASN A 384 -34.46 11.47 3.64
N PHE A 385 -34.20 10.29 4.22
CA PHE A 385 -34.99 9.08 4.02
C PHE A 385 -35.27 8.40 5.37
N ALA A 386 -36.44 8.70 5.95
CA ALA A 386 -36.87 8.08 7.20
C ALA A 386 -37.63 6.77 6.92
N ILE A 387 -37.21 5.70 7.58
CA ILE A 387 -37.85 4.38 7.60
C ILE A 387 -38.77 4.32 8.82
N GLY A 388 -40.00 3.83 8.65
CA GLY A 388 -40.94 3.64 9.76
C GLY A 388 -40.31 2.78 10.87
N SER A 389 -40.59 3.08 12.14
CA SER A 389 -39.88 2.49 13.30
C SER A 389 -39.88 0.96 13.37
N SER A 390 -40.91 0.30 12.83
CA SER A 390 -41.02 -1.16 12.72
C SER A 390 -40.86 -1.69 11.29
N SER A 391 -40.36 -0.86 10.37
CA SER A 391 -40.18 -1.21 8.95
C SER A 391 -38.73 -1.57 8.62
N THR A 392 -38.56 -2.49 7.67
CA THR A 392 -37.25 -2.90 7.16
C THR A 392 -37.10 -2.50 5.69
N LEU A 393 -36.06 -1.74 5.38
CA LEU A 393 -35.61 -1.51 4.01
C LEU A 393 -34.58 -2.60 3.64
N THR A 394 -34.95 -3.46 2.70
CA THR A 394 -33.99 -4.40 2.09
C THR A 394 -33.30 -3.72 0.92
N VAL A 395 -31.97 -3.57 0.96
CA VAL A 395 -31.19 -2.87 -0.10
C VAL A 395 -29.74 -3.33 -0.13
N ASN A 396 -29.14 -3.41 -1.33
CA ASN A 396 -27.73 -3.82 -1.52
C ASN A 396 -26.82 -2.65 -1.91
N GLY A 397 -27.34 -1.63 -2.60
CA GLY A 397 -26.60 -0.42 -2.98
C GLY A 397 -27.26 0.86 -2.47
N ILE A 398 -26.50 1.76 -1.86
CA ILE A 398 -26.93 3.11 -1.53
C ILE A 398 -25.95 4.12 -2.15
N LEU A 399 -26.48 5.12 -2.85
CA LEU A 399 -25.71 6.19 -3.46
C LEU A 399 -26.18 7.52 -2.88
N LYS A 400 -25.26 8.30 -2.32
CA LYS A 400 -25.45 9.70 -1.99
C LYS A 400 -24.74 10.55 -3.05
N SER A 401 -25.51 11.38 -3.75
CA SER A 401 -25.03 12.24 -4.84
C SER A 401 -25.52 13.68 -4.68
N GLY A 402 -24.85 14.61 -5.36
CA GLY A 402 -25.31 16.00 -5.48
C GLY A 402 -24.68 17.00 -4.50
N ASN A 403 -23.47 16.74 -3.99
CA ASN A 403 -22.68 17.66 -3.15
C ASN A 403 -23.45 18.20 -1.94
N ASN A 404 -24.09 17.31 -1.17
CA ASN A 404 -24.90 17.72 -0.03
C ASN A 404 -24.94 16.68 1.10
N SER A 405 -25.59 17.02 2.21
CA SER A 405 -25.83 16.11 3.33
C SER A 405 -27.21 15.45 3.26
N ALA A 406 -27.31 14.17 3.57
CA ALA A 406 -28.58 13.47 3.78
C ALA A 406 -28.49 12.49 4.96
N THR A 407 -29.65 12.15 5.52
CA THR A 407 -29.76 11.20 6.64
C THR A 407 -30.75 10.08 6.31
N ILE A 408 -30.35 8.82 6.55
CA ILE A 408 -31.26 7.68 6.69
C ILE A 408 -31.51 7.47 8.19
N SER A 409 -32.79 7.38 8.57
CA SER A 409 -33.21 7.34 9.98
C SER A 409 -34.40 6.42 10.24
N GLY A 410 -34.68 6.12 11.51
CA GLY A 410 -35.75 5.20 11.89
C GLY A 410 -35.43 3.74 11.56
N GLY A 411 -36.46 2.91 11.39
CA GLY A 411 -36.47 1.43 11.27
C GLY A 411 -35.14 0.66 11.16
N THR A 412 -34.99 -0.12 10.09
CA THR A 412 -33.84 -1.01 9.90
C THR A 412 -33.46 -1.13 8.42
N ILE A 413 -32.17 -1.10 8.11
CA ILE A 413 -31.60 -1.49 6.82
C ILE A 413 -31.19 -2.96 6.92
N LYS A 414 -31.48 -3.78 5.90
CA LYS A 414 -31.08 -5.20 5.87
C LYS A 414 -30.63 -5.62 4.47
N PRO A 415 -29.36 -5.95 4.23
CA PRO A 415 -28.93 -6.41 2.91
C PRO A 415 -29.56 -7.74 2.50
N GLY A 416 -29.54 -8.05 1.20
CA GLY A 416 -29.94 -9.36 0.68
C GLY A 416 -29.10 -10.49 1.28
N SER A 417 -29.63 -11.72 1.30
CA SER A 417 -28.94 -12.84 1.97
C SER A 417 -27.57 -13.10 1.32
N GLY A 418 -26.50 -13.00 2.12
CA GLY A 418 -25.10 -13.14 1.67
C GLY A 418 -24.65 -12.08 0.65
N LYS A 419 -25.41 -11.01 0.40
CA LYS A 419 -25.02 -9.90 -0.48
C LYS A 419 -24.16 -8.89 0.27
N GLU A 420 -23.50 -8.01 -0.48
CA GLU A 420 -22.84 -6.84 0.09
C GLU A 420 -23.83 -5.69 0.29
N LEU A 421 -23.47 -4.77 1.20
CA LEU A 421 -24.03 -3.42 1.28
C LEU A 421 -22.95 -2.45 0.83
N ILE A 422 -23.07 -1.93 -0.39
CA ILE A 422 -22.17 -0.91 -0.90
C ILE A 422 -22.81 0.47 -0.79
N ILE A 423 -22.07 1.41 -0.21
CA ILE A 423 -22.51 2.77 0.08
C ILE A 423 -21.50 3.75 -0.51
N ARG A 424 -21.90 4.41 -1.60
CA ARG A 424 -21.11 5.47 -2.24
C ARG A 424 -21.58 6.82 -1.73
N ALA A 425 -20.66 7.61 -1.16
CA ALA A 425 -20.84 9.05 -0.99
C ALA A 425 -19.93 9.71 -2.03
N ASP A 426 -20.51 10.19 -3.13
CA ASP A 426 -19.78 10.33 -4.39
C ASP A 426 -18.63 11.35 -4.34
N GLN A 427 -18.95 12.62 -4.09
CA GLN A 427 -17.98 13.72 -4.07
C GLN A 427 -17.59 14.11 -2.64
N ALA A 428 -16.48 14.83 -2.48
CA ALA A 428 -15.93 15.19 -1.16
C ALA A 428 -16.92 15.97 -0.26
N SER A 429 -17.87 16.70 -0.85
CA SER A 429 -18.94 17.44 -0.14
C SER A 429 -20.22 16.62 0.08
N ASP A 430 -20.30 15.40 -0.45
CA ASP A 430 -21.41 14.49 -0.15
C ASP A 430 -21.21 13.84 1.22
N ALA A 431 -22.23 13.98 2.08
CA ALA A 431 -22.27 13.36 3.40
C ALA A 431 -23.55 12.56 3.58
N LEU A 432 -23.41 11.31 4.01
CA LEU A 432 -24.53 10.44 4.34
C LEU A 432 -24.43 10.01 5.80
N THR A 433 -25.44 10.35 6.62
CA THR A 433 -25.57 9.81 7.98
C THR A 433 -26.57 8.67 7.98
N ILE A 434 -26.22 7.52 8.56
CA ILE A 434 -27.15 6.42 8.82
C ILE A 434 -27.31 6.28 10.33
N SER A 435 -28.51 6.57 10.80
CA SER A 435 -28.95 6.42 12.20
C SER A 435 -29.87 5.21 12.41
N SER A 436 -30.38 4.63 11.32
CA SER A 436 -31.05 3.33 11.32
C SER A 436 -30.10 2.21 11.75
N ALA A 437 -30.64 1.18 12.40
CA ALA A 437 -29.92 -0.05 12.63
C ALA A 437 -29.65 -0.78 11.29
N ILE A 438 -28.49 -1.40 11.16
CA ILE A 438 -28.12 -2.25 10.01
C ILE A 438 -28.11 -3.70 10.48
N ALA A 439 -29.07 -4.49 10.01
CA ALA A 439 -29.24 -5.88 10.39
C ALA A 439 -28.56 -6.84 9.41
N ALA A 440 -27.86 -7.85 9.94
CA ALA A 440 -27.26 -8.90 9.13
C ALA A 440 -28.29 -9.88 8.52
N ASN A 441 -27.87 -10.49 7.42
CA ASN A 441 -28.60 -11.49 6.65
C ASN A 441 -27.56 -12.48 6.07
N GLY A 442 -26.84 -13.16 6.96
CA GLY A 442 -25.61 -13.88 6.64
C GLY A 442 -24.37 -12.98 6.79
N ALA A 443 -23.26 -13.38 6.15
CA ALA A 443 -21.97 -12.69 6.25
C ALA A 443 -21.87 -11.50 5.26
N ASN A 444 -22.79 -10.54 5.37
CA ASN A 444 -22.80 -9.37 4.49
C ASN A 444 -21.56 -8.50 4.74
N ALA A 445 -20.88 -8.10 3.67
CA ALA A 445 -19.83 -7.08 3.71
C ALA A 445 -20.43 -5.67 3.65
N LEU A 446 -19.72 -4.70 4.23
CA LEU A 446 -19.98 -3.26 4.04
C LEU A 446 -18.87 -2.69 3.15
N ILE A 447 -19.22 -1.91 2.14
CA ILE A 447 -18.25 -1.17 1.30
C ILE A 447 -18.56 0.31 1.36
N LYS A 448 -17.55 1.13 1.65
CA LYS A 448 -17.60 2.59 1.53
C LYS A 448 -16.71 3.04 0.35
N SER A 449 -17.32 3.59 -0.68
CA SER A 449 -16.68 4.16 -1.87
C SER A 449 -17.06 5.63 -2.10
N GLY A 450 -16.46 6.27 -3.11
CA GLY A 450 -16.58 7.71 -3.38
C GLY A 450 -15.83 8.58 -2.37
N ALA A 451 -15.53 9.83 -2.76
CA ALA A 451 -14.70 10.76 -1.98
C ALA A 451 -15.39 11.34 -0.73
N GLY A 452 -16.71 11.22 -0.64
CA GLY A 452 -17.53 11.79 0.44
C GLY A 452 -17.48 11.02 1.76
N THR A 453 -18.27 11.48 2.73
CA THR A 453 -18.33 10.93 4.09
C THR A 453 -19.57 10.07 4.31
N LEU A 454 -19.38 8.89 4.91
CA LEU A 454 -20.44 8.06 5.49
C LEU A 454 -20.28 8.07 7.02
N THR A 455 -21.30 8.49 7.75
CA THR A 455 -21.35 8.45 9.21
C THR A 455 -22.33 7.36 9.65
N LEU A 456 -21.84 6.35 10.38
CA LEU A 456 -22.72 5.34 11.00
C LEU A 456 -22.90 5.65 12.49
N SER A 457 -24.17 5.73 12.89
CA SER A 457 -24.59 6.07 14.26
C SER A 457 -25.67 5.14 14.83
N GLY A 458 -26.40 4.42 13.97
CA GLY A 458 -27.19 3.26 14.39
C GLY A 458 -26.29 2.07 14.76
N SER A 459 -26.87 1.02 15.34
CA SER A 459 -26.16 -0.24 15.58
C SER A 459 -25.96 -1.00 14.27
N ASP A 460 -24.73 -1.43 14.00
CA ASP A 460 -24.39 -2.27 12.85
C ASP A 460 -24.09 -3.71 13.30
N ALA A 461 -24.90 -4.65 12.83
CA ALA A 461 -24.81 -6.07 13.16
C ALA A 461 -24.08 -6.90 12.09
N LEU A 462 -23.51 -6.29 11.05
CA LEU A 462 -22.85 -7.00 9.97
C LEU A 462 -21.58 -7.72 10.45
N THR A 463 -21.29 -8.88 9.85
CA THR A 463 -20.21 -9.80 10.24
C THR A 463 -19.20 -10.07 9.12
N GLY A 464 -19.51 -9.66 7.89
CA GLY A 464 -18.53 -9.66 6.80
C GLY A 464 -17.47 -8.57 6.97
N LYS A 465 -16.56 -8.50 6.00
CA LYS A 465 -15.52 -7.46 5.96
C LYS A 465 -16.15 -6.07 5.79
N THR A 466 -15.54 -5.07 6.40
CA THR A 466 -15.76 -3.66 6.07
C THR A 466 -14.65 -3.20 5.14
N TYR A 467 -14.99 -2.73 3.96
CA TYR A 467 -14.06 -2.13 3.00
C TYR A 467 -14.23 -0.61 3.03
N VAL A 468 -13.12 0.11 3.17
CA VAL A 468 -13.06 1.57 3.16
C VAL A 468 -12.15 1.96 1.99
N ASP A 469 -12.75 1.90 0.79
CA ASP A 469 -12.07 2.01 -0.50
C ASP A 469 -11.98 3.47 -1.01
N GLY A 470 -12.68 4.40 -0.36
CA GLY A 470 -12.61 5.83 -0.68
C GLY A 470 -13.31 6.73 0.34
N GLY A 471 -12.86 7.98 0.43
CA GLY A 471 -13.45 9.00 1.31
C GLY A 471 -13.37 8.63 2.80
N ILE A 472 -14.38 9.01 3.58
CA ILE A 472 -14.41 8.82 5.04
C ILE A 472 -15.54 7.88 5.47
N LEU A 473 -15.23 6.90 6.30
CA LEU A 473 -16.19 6.18 7.16
C LEU A 473 -16.02 6.68 8.60
N SER A 474 -17.04 7.35 9.16
CA SER A 474 -17.01 7.95 10.50
C SER A 474 -17.91 7.21 11.49
N VAL A 475 -17.40 6.90 12.67
CA VAL A 475 -18.13 6.25 13.77
C VAL A 475 -17.77 6.84 15.13
N ALA A 476 -18.78 7.05 15.97
CA ALA A 476 -18.61 7.45 17.37
C ALA A 476 -18.62 6.26 18.35
N ALA A 477 -19.27 5.15 17.97
CA ALA A 477 -19.37 3.93 18.77
C ALA A 477 -18.91 2.72 17.97
N LEU A 478 -18.17 1.81 18.63
CA LEU A 478 -17.71 0.56 18.00
C LEU A 478 -18.83 -0.45 17.74
N THR A 479 -20.04 -0.18 18.22
CA THR A 479 -21.28 -0.90 17.89
C THR A 479 -21.94 -0.40 16.60
N SER A 480 -21.47 0.72 16.03
CA SER A 480 -21.92 1.29 14.75
C SER A 480 -20.99 0.95 13.59
N LEU A 481 -19.97 0.13 13.84
CA LEU A 481 -19.06 -0.42 12.85
C LEU A 481 -19.28 -1.94 12.78
N PRO A 482 -19.36 -2.58 11.60
CA PRO A 482 -19.46 -4.03 11.49
C PRO A 482 -18.42 -4.77 12.32
N SER A 483 -18.73 -6.00 12.74
CA SER A 483 -17.90 -6.78 13.66
C SER A 483 -16.71 -7.50 13.00
N GLY A 484 -16.69 -7.60 11.67
CA GLY A 484 -15.64 -8.29 10.90
C GLY A 484 -14.33 -7.49 10.75
N THR A 485 -13.41 -8.02 9.93
CA THR A 485 -12.16 -7.35 9.55
C THR A 485 -12.44 -6.01 8.87
N VAL A 486 -11.67 -4.98 9.22
CA VAL A 486 -11.65 -3.70 8.53
C VAL A 486 -10.51 -3.71 7.50
N GLN A 487 -10.83 -3.51 6.24
CA GLN A 487 -9.93 -3.36 5.10
C GLN A 487 -9.96 -1.88 4.70
N ILE A 488 -8.81 -1.18 4.72
CA ILE A 488 -8.70 0.22 4.30
C ILE A 488 -7.77 0.29 3.09
N GLN A 489 -8.23 0.91 2.00
CA GLN A 489 -7.54 0.98 0.70
C GLN A 489 -7.86 2.35 0.08
N GLY A 490 -6.99 3.35 0.24
CA GLY A 490 -7.24 4.72 -0.23
C GLY A 490 -8.30 5.54 0.55
N GLY A 491 -9.12 4.90 1.38
CA GLY A 491 -10.09 5.55 2.28
C GLY A 491 -9.59 5.84 3.70
N ALA A 492 -10.48 6.38 4.54
CA ALA A 492 -10.19 6.75 5.93
C ALA A 492 -11.27 6.29 6.93
N LEU A 493 -10.85 5.62 8.00
CA LEU A 493 -11.70 5.38 9.18
C LEU A 493 -11.52 6.53 10.18
N GLN A 494 -12.60 7.27 10.45
CA GLN A 494 -12.63 8.34 11.45
C GLN A 494 -13.33 7.87 12.72
N TYR A 495 -12.64 7.97 13.84
CA TYR A 495 -13.18 7.70 15.17
C TYR A 495 -13.38 8.99 15.95
N THR A 496 -14.63 9.27 16.31
CA THR A 496 -15.06 10.49 17.01
C THR A 496 -15.50 10.25 18.46
N GLY A 497 -15.41 8.98 18.91
CA GLY A 497 -15.92 8.54 20.20
C GLY A 497 -15.05 8.79 21.42
N ALA A 498 -15.59 8.38 22.57
CA ALA A 498 -14.87 8.23 23.84
C ALA A 498 -13.79 7.12 23.76
N THR A 499 -12.94 7.00 24.77
CA THR A 499 -11.90 5.97 24.79
C THR A 499 -12.49 4.55 24.69
N ALA A 500 -11.98 3.75 23.76
CA ALA A 500 -12.52 2.42 23.46
C ALA A 500 -11.45 1.44 22.92
N SER A 501 -11.77 0.14 22.93
CA SER A 501 -10.89 -0.93 22.46
C SER A 501 -11.61 -1.93 21.55
N THR A 502 -10.91 -2.46 20.55
CA THR A 502 -11.43 -3.49 19.64
C THR A 502 -10.39 -4.56 19.29
N THR A 503 -10.85 -5.79 19.11
CA THR A 503 -10.05 -6.94 18.66
C THR A 503 -10.18 -7.20 17.15
N ARG A 504 -10.93 -6.36 16.41
CA ARG A 504 -11.05 -6.45 14.95
C ARG A 504 -9.67 -6.46 14.31
N VAL A 505 -9.51 -7.31 13.29
CA VAL A 505 -8.34 -7.29 12.42
C VAL A 505 -8.42 -6.05 11.53
N LEU A 506 -7.29 -5.36 11.37
CA LEU A 506 -7.10 -4.28 10.40
C LEU A 506 -6.21 -4.78 9.27
N ASN A 507 -6.63 -4.57 8.03
CA ASN A 507 -5.84 -4.78 6.84
C ASN A 507 -5.67 -3.43 6.14
N VAL A 508 -4.43 -3.02 5.89
CA VAL A 508 -4.09 -1.83 5.11
C VAL A 508 -3.61 -2.27 3.74
N GLY A 509 -4.28 -1.81 2.69
CA GLY A 509 -3.99 -2.21 1.32
C GLY A 509 -2.86 -1.43 0.67
N PHE A 510 -2.64 -1.72 -0.61
CA PHE A 510 -1.89 -0.85 -1.50
C PHE A 510 -2.63 0.49 -1.66
N GLY A 511 -1.89 1.59 -1.83
CA GLY A 511 -2.45 2.95 -1.68
C GLY A 511 -2.63 3.37 -0.20
N GLY A 512 -2.47 2.42 0.73
CA GLY A 512 -2.53 2.70 2.15
C GLY A 512 -3.93 3.05 2.62
N GLY A 513 -4.03 4.00 3.55
CA GLY A 513 -5.29 4.51 4.07
C GLY A 513 -5.11 5.18 5.42
N ALA A 514 -6.16 5.78 5.98
CA ALA A 514 -6.04 6.55 7.22
C ALA A 514 -6.89 6.01 8.39
N ILE A 515 -6.37 6.18 9.61
CA ILE A 515 -7.17 6.17 10.84
C ILE A 515 -7.03 7.53 11.52
N ALA A 516 -8.16 8.22 11.68
CA ALA A 516 -8.25 9.51 12.35
C ALA A 516 -8.92 9.35 13.73
N VAL A 517 -8.15 9.45 14.82
CA VAL A 517 -8.72 9.54 16.18
C VAL A 517 -8.87 11.02 16.50
N THR A 518 -10.08 11.57 16.39
CA THR A 518 -10.25 13.04 16.28
C THR A 518 -10.09 13.76 17.62
N GLN A 519 -10.62 13.19 18.70
CA GLN A 519 -10.71 13.85 20.00
C GLN A 519 -9.38 13.72 20.77
N ALA A 520 -8.73 14.84 21.08
CA ALA A 520 -7.39 14.86 21.69
C ALA A 520 -7.28 14.06 23.01
N ALA A 521 -8.35 14.01 23.81
CA ALA A 521 -8.38 13.34 25.11
C ALA A 521 -8.83 11.86 25.06
N THR A 522 -9.06 11.28 23.87
CA THR A 522 -9.54 9.90 23.73
C THR A 522 -8.54 9.01 23.01
N SER A 523 -8.65 7.70 23.26
CA SER A 523 -7.83 6.70 22.60
C SER A 523 -8.66 5.58 21.97
N LEU A 524 -8.26 5.16 20.77
CA LEU A 524 -8.76 3.95 20.11
C LEU A 524 -7.68 2.87 20.21
N THR A 525 -7.99 1.78 20.91
CA THR A 525 -7.08 0.64 21.05
C THR A 525 -7.42 -0.46 20.06
N LEU A 526 -6.48 -0.80 19.18
CA LEU A 526 -6.54 -1.97 18.31
C LEU A 526 -5.70 -3.08 18.98
N SER A 527 -6.36 -4.11 19.50
CA SER A 527 -5.72 -5.30 20.07
C SER A 527 -5.72 -6.50 19.11
N GLY A 528 -6.42 -6.37 17.97
CA GLY A 528 -6.30 -7.30 16.85
C GLY A 528 -4.96 -7.18 16.12
N VAL A 529 -4.76 -8.06 15.14
CA VAL A 529 -3.66 -7.91 14.17
C VAL A 529 -3.96 -6.72 13.26
N ALA A 530 -2.95 -5.92 12.96
CA ALA A 530 -2.96 -4.95 11.87
C ALA A 530 -1.87 -5.32 10.86
N THR A 531 -2.23 -5.73 9.64
CA THR A 531 -1.28 -6.02 8.55
C THR A 531 -1.28 -4.93 7.49
N GLY A 532 -0.14 -4.74 6.82
CA GLY A 532 -0.03 -3.91 5.62
C GLY A 532 0.41 -4.73 4.40
N ALA A 533 0.36 -4.13 3.21
CA ALA A 533 0.67 -4.78 1.94
C ALA A 533 2.16 -5.16 1.74
N ASN A 534 3.04 -4.78 2.66
CA ASN A 534 4.46 -5.19 2.73
C ASN A 534 5.30 -4.96 1.45
N THR A 535 5.22 -3.75 0.89
CA THR A 535 5.89 -3.38 -0.37
C THR A 535 7.21 -2.62 -0.22
N GLY A 536 7.55 -2.16 0.99
CA GLY A 536 8.62 -1.19 1.20
C GLY A 536 8.26 0.25 0.81
N ARG A 537 7.03 0.54 0.36
CA ARG A 537 6.64 1.86 -0.18
C ARG A 537 5.90 2.71 0.85
N ALA A 538 6.28 3.98 0.97
CA ALA A 538 5.62 4.95 1.86
C ALA A 538 4.16 5.26 1.49
N THR A 539 3.73 5.00 0.24
CA THR A 539 2.32 5.12 -0.17
C THR A 539 1.41 4.06 0.42
N ASP A 540 1.94 2.89 0.78
CA ASP A 540 1.13 1.76 1.25
C ASP A 540 1.02 1.77 2.79
N ALA A 541 1.24 2.93 3.40
CA ALA A 541 1.28 3.13 4.85
C ALA A 541 -0.10 3.52 5.44
N LEU A 542 -0.30 3.13 6.70
CA LEU A 542 -1.38 3.63 7.54
C LEU A 542 -1.08 5.07 7.98
N LEU A 543 -1.92 6.02 7.60
CA LEU A 543 -1.85 7.41 8.03
C LEU A 543 -2.57 7.57 9.38
N LYS A 544 -1.83 7.78 10.47
CA LYS A 544 -2.40 8.18 11.76
C LYS A 544 -2.65 9.69 11.78
N ASN A 545 -3.93 10.04 11.70
CA ASN A 545 -4.44 11.42 11.72
C ASN A 545 -5.25 11.70 13.01
N GLY A 546 -5.69 12.96 13.17
CA GLY A 546 -6.48 13.41 14.33
C GLY A 546 -5.67 13.54 15.62
N ALA A 547 -6.15 14.39 16.54
CA ALA A 547 -5.38 14.80 17.73
C ALA A 547 -5.30 13.73 18.83
N GLY A 548 -6.20 12.74 18.83
CA GLY A 548 -6.25 11.67 19.84
C GLY A 548 -5.21 10.56 19.62
N THR A 549 -5.29 9.53 20.45
CA THR A 549 -4.30 8.43 20.47
C THR A 549 -4.80 7.19 19.74
N LEU A 550 -4.01 6.63 18.83
CA LEU A 550 -4.19 5.28 18.30
C LEU A 550 -3.23 4.34 19.03
N ILE A 551 -3.73 3.31 19.69
CA ILE A 551 -2.93 2.33 20.44
C ILE A 551 -2.90 1.01 19.66
N LEU A 552 -1.71 0.57 19.23
CA LEU A 552 -1.50 -0.74 18.60
C LEU A 552 -1.03 -1.74 19.66
N SER A 553 -1.86 -2.73 20.00
CA SER A 553 -1.65 -3.64 21.14
C SER A 553 -1.93 -5.12 20.79
N GLY A 554 -1.99 -5.98 21.80
CA GLY A 554 -2.16 -7.43 21.65
C GLY A 554 -0.85 -8.22 21.55
N ASN A 555 -0.96 -9.51 21.26
CA ASN A 555 0.14 -10.50 21.33
C ASN A 555 0.60 -11.03 19.97
N SER A 556 -0.02 -10.57 18.88
CA SER A 556 0.32 -10.95 17.51
C SER A 556 1.06 -9.81 16.81
N ASP A 557 1.98 -10.19 15.93
CA ASP A 557 2.78 -9.28 15.12
C ASP A 557 1.91 -8.47 14.16
N ASN A 558 2.29 -7.22 13.90
CA ASN A 558 1.69 -6.37 12.86
C ASN A 558 2.53 -6.42 11.57
N SER A 559 2.60 -7.62 10.98
CA SER A 559 3.46 -7.88 9.82
C SER A 559 3.13 -7.00 8.61
N GLY A 560 4.15 -6.36 8.05
CA GLY A 560 4.03 -5.50 6.87
C GLY A 560 3.36 -4.15 7.12
N LEU A 561 3.04 -3.79 8.38
CA LEU A 561 2.33 -2.56 8.70
C LEU A 561 3.29 -1.36 8.73
N PHE A 562 3.28 -0.58 7.67
CA PHE A 562 3.99 0.69 7.58
C PHE A 562 3.08 1.78 8.15
N VAL A 563 3.60 2.71 8.97
CA VAL A 563 2.77 3.75 9.60
C VAL A 563 3.41 5.13 9.47
N THR A 564 2.60 6.10 9.03
CA THR A 564 2.95 7.52 8.99
C THR A 564 2.10 8.28 10.00
N VAL A 565 2.73 8.88 10.99
CA VAL A 565 2.05 9.64 12.06
C VAL A 565 2.02 11.12 11.70
N ASN A 566 0.87 11.60 11.26
CA ASN A 566 0.67 13.01 10.89
C ASN A 566 0.18 13.87 12.07
N ALA A 567 -0.58 13.29 13.00
CA ALA A 567 -1.13 14.04 14.13
C ALA A 567 -1.44 13.14 15.33
N GLY A 568 -1.39 13.76 16.52
CA GLY A 568 -1.69 13.09 17.78
C GLY A 568 -0.65 12.01 18.11
N ILE A 569 -1.08 10.97 18.84
CA ILE A 569 -0.17 9.92 19.32
C ILE A 569 -0.45 8.59 18.61
N LEU A 570 0.61 7.95 18.10
CA LEU A 570 0.66 6.51 17.86
C LEU A 570 1.36 5.86 19.06
N GLN A 571 0.63 5.05 19.82
CA GLN A 571 1.18 4.34 20.97
C GLN A 571 1.41 2.86 20.61
N MET A 572 2.67 2.45 20.59
CA MET A 572 3.10 1.09 20.26
C MET A 572 3.14 0.25 21.55
N ALA A 573 2.10 -0.55 21.77
CA ALA A 573 1.78 -1.23 23.03
C ALA A 573 1.57 -2.75 22.86
N LYS A 574 2.30 -3.39 21.96
CA LYS A 574 2.32 -4.85 21.81
C LYS A 574 2.92 -5.50 23.05
N THR A 575 2.44 -6.69 23.38
CA THR A 575 3.16 -7.57 24.31
C THR A 575 4.41 -8.07 23.59
N SER A 576 5.58 -7.57 24.00
CA SER A 576 6.86 -7.88 23.36
C SER A 576 7.21 -9.36 23.48
N GLY A 577 7.94 -9.85 22.49
CA GLY A 577 8.37 -11.23 22.34
C GLY A 577 8.99 -11.40 20.95
N ILE A 578 9.62 -12.54 20.68
CA ILE A 578 10.32 -12.76 19.41
C ILE A 578 9.35 -12.56 18.23
N PHE A 579 9.71 -11.65 17.32
CA PHE A 579 8.91 -11.21 16.17
C PHE A 579 7.53 -10.65 16.58
N LYS A 580 7.47 -9.65 17.48
CA LYS A 580 6.23 -9.03 18.00
C LYS A 580 6.23 -7.50 17.93
N HIS A 581 6.25 -6.99 16.71
CA HIS A 581 6.32 -5.57 16.43
C HIS A 581 4.91 -4.96 16.33
N ALA A 582 4.82 -3.67 16.67
CA ALA A 582 3.66 -2.83 16.43
C ALA A 582 3.65 -2.27 15.00
N VAL A 583 4.83 -2.06 14.41
CA VAL A 583 5.03 -1.51 13.04
C VAL A 583 6.24 -2.16 12.36
N SER A 584 6.20 -2.24 11.03
CA SER A 584 7.32 -2.72 10.18
C SER A 584 8.17 -1.59 9.59
N SER A 585 7.66 -0.35 9.55
CA SER A 585 8.40 0.88 9.27
C SER A 585 7.59 2.08 9.81
N LEU A 586 8.27 3.19 10.11
CA LEU A 586 7.69 4.33 10.83
C LEU A 586 8.17 5.68 10.28
N VAL A 587 7.23 6.51 9.86
CA VAL A 587 7.44 7.94 9.54
C VAL A 587 6.66 8.79 10.55
N ILE A 588 7.27 9.85 11.06
CA ILE A 588 6.65 10.76 12.04
C ILE A 588 6.76 12.17 11.50
N ASN A 589 5.62 12.78 11.16
CA ASN A 589 5.51 14.13 10.59
C ASN A 589 5.23 15.17 11.68
N ASN A 590 5.27 16.45 11.28
CA ASN A 590 5.04 17.60 12.17
C ASN A 590 3.71 17.48 12.93
N GLY A 591 3.74 17.52 14.26
CA GLY A 591 2.56 17.36 15.12
C GLY A 591 2.17 15.91 15.43
N GLY A 592 2.90 14.93 14.88
CA GLY A 592 2.81 13.52 15.24
C GLY A 592 3.78 13.14 16.36
N THR A 593 3.35 12.25 17.25
CA THR A 593 4.21 11.57 18.22
C THR A 593 4.05 10.06 18.09
N ALA A 594 5.15 9.32 17.97
CA ALA A 594 5.15 7.88 18.16
C ALA A 594 5.76 7.56 19.54
N GLN A 595 5.06 6.79 20.37
CA GLN A 595 5.45 6.50 21.75
C GLN A 595 5.54 5.00 22.00
N LEU A 596 6.63 4.55 22.63
CA LEU A 596 6.78 3.18 23.11
C LEU A 596 5.95 2.95 24.38
N ALA A 597 5.20 1.85 24.41
CA ALA A 597 4.38 1.43 25.55
C ALA A 597 4.25 -0.10 25.68
N GLY A 598 4.97 -0.87 24.85
CA GLY A 598 4.99 -2.33 24.92
C GLY A 598 5.49 -2.85 26.26
N THR A 599 5.26 -4.13 26.55
CA THR A 599 5.73 -4.73 27.81
C THR A 599 7.27 -4.73 27.89
N GLY A 600 7.96 -4.92 26.77
CA GLY A 600 9.40 -4.80 26.59
C GLY A 600 9.80 -3.62 25.70
N GLY A 601 10.81 -3.83 24.85
CA GLY A 601 11.51 -2.82 24.06
C GLY A 601 11.90 -3.34 22.68
N ASP A 602 10.88 -3.87 21.99
CA ASP A 602 10.92 -4.52 20.68
C ASP A 602 9.50 -4.31 20.12
N GLN A 603 9.27 -3.15 19.49
CA GLN A 603 7.99 -2.69 18.94
C GLN A 603 8.12 -2.20 17.50
N ILE A 604 9.30 -1.75 17.08
CA ILE A 604 9.64 -1.43 15.70
C ILE A 604 10.41 -2.63 15.14
N TYR A 605 10.13 -3.04 13.91
CA TYR A 605 10.86 -4.14 13.27
C TYR A 605 12.36 -3.82 13.10
N ASP A 606 13.23 -4.78 13.41
CA ASP A 606 14.70 -4.62 13.38
C ASP A 606 15.25 -4.02 12.07
N ASN A 607 14.64 -4.35 10.92
CA ASN A 607 15.05 -3.86 9.60
C ASN A 607 14.32 -2.57 9.17
N ALA A 608 13.58 -1.91 10.06
CA ALA A 608 12.91 -0.66 9.75
C ALA A 608 13.92 0.48 9.63
N ASP A 609 13.71 1.33 8.63
CA ASP A 609 14.16 2.70 8.66
C ASP A 609 13.08 3.57 9.30
N VAL A 610 13.50 4.44 10.22
CA VAL A 610 12.62 5.34 10.98
C VAL A 610 12.94 6.79 10.62
N VAL A 611 11.94 7.47 10.05
CA VAL A 611 12.05 8.87 9.64
C VAL A 611 11.31 9.75 10.65
N VAL A 612 12.03 10.58 11.40
CA VAL A 612 11.42 11.58 12.29
C VAL A 612 11.58 12.94 11.64
N ASN A 613 10.57 13.39 10.91
CA ASN A 613 10.58 14.69 10.21
C ASN A 613 10.50 15.86 11.21
N SER A 614 10.83 17.07 10.73
CA SER A 614 10.81 18.29 11.55
C SER A 614 9.44 18.48 12.23
N GLY A 615 9.46 18.74 13.54
CA GLY A 615 8.26 18.84 14.38
C GLY A 615 7.61 17.51 14.77
N GLY A 616 8.10 16.37 14.27
CA GLY A 616 7.72 15.03 14.73
C GLY A 616 8.51 14.61 15.97
N THR A 617 7.93 13.72 16.80
CA THR A 617 8.58 13.19 18.01
C THR A 617 8.53 11.65 18.09
N LEU A 618 9.67 11.03 18.33
CA LEU A 618 9.79 9.64 18.78
C LEU A 618 10.09 9.63 20.29
N ASP A 619 9.16 9.11 21.09
CA ASP A 619 9.27 9.06 22.55
C ASP A 619 9.48 7.62 23.04
N PHE A 620 10.63 7.40 23.67
CA PHE A 620 11.02 6.12 24.21
C PHE A 620 10.31 5.76 25.52
N ASN A 621 9.76 6.73 26.27
CA ASN A 621 8.89 6.51 27.43
C ASN A 621 9.36 5.38 28.38
N GLY A 622 10.64 5.40 28.75
CA GLY A 622 11.27 4.45 29.68
C GLY A 622 11.54 3.05 29.13
N LYS A 623 11.32 2.83 27.83
CA LYS A 623 11.69 1.61 27.09
C LYS A 623 13.01 1.81 26.35
N SER A 624 13.69 0.73 25.99
CA SER A 624 14.75 0.77 24.97
C SER A 624 14.18 0.21 23.67
N GLU A 625 14.79 0.49 22.52
CA GLU A 625 14.31 0.05 21.21
C GLU A 625 15.48 -0.01 20.22
N GLY A 626 15.33 -0.83 19.18
CA GLY A 626 16.28 -0.89 18.08
C GLY A 626 15.62 -0.96 16.71
N PHE A 627 16.33 -0.48 15.69
CA PHE A 627 15.97 -0.58 14.26
C PHE A 627 17.23 -0.36 13.40
N ASP A 628 17.13 -0.27 12.06
CA ASP A 628 18.31 -0.09 11.20
C ASP A 628 18.71 1.39 11.10
N GLY A 629 18.04 2.19 10.26
CA GLY A 629 18.34 3.60 10.04
C GLY A 629 17.49 4.58 10.86
N LEU A 630 18.10 5.71 11.27
CA LEU A 630 17.41 6.89 11.78
C LEU A 630 17.70 8.11 10.89
N SER A 631 16.65 8.77 10.39
CA SER A 631 16.78 9.98 9.56
C SER A 631 15.74 11.06 9.88
N GLY A 632 15.91 12.24 9.27
CA GLY A 632 15.02 13.39 9.44
C GLY A 632 15.52 14.44 10.44
N ALA A 633 14.63 15.36 10.82
CA ALA A 633 14.94 16.60 11.56
C ALA A 633 14.11 16.81 12.85
N GLY A 634 13.39 15.79 13.31
CA GLY A 634 12.51 15.85 14.48
C GLY A 634 13.22 15.65 15.83
N THR A 635 12.46 15.25 16.85
CA THR A 635 12.99 14.98 18.21
C THR A 635 12.91 13.50 18.56
N VAL A 636 13.99 12.95 19.11
CA VAL A 636 14.00 11.68 19.85
C VAL A 636 14.19 11.99 21.35
N THR A 637 13.30 11.47 22.20
CA THR A 637 13.28 11.78 23.64
C THR A 637 12.83 10.60 24.49
N ASN A 638 12.83 10.78 25.82
CA ASN A 638 12.34 9.82 26.81
C ASN A 638 11.56 10.53 27.92
N THR A 639 10.23 10.44 27.87
CA THR A 639 9.33 11.11 28.82
C THR A 639 9.18 10.42 30.18
N ALA A 640 9.71 9.21 30.38
CA ALA A 640 9.67 8.51 31.68
C ALA A 640 11.05 8.48 32.35
N ALA A 641 11.09 8.39 33.69
CA ALA A 641 12.33 8.53 34.47
C ALA A 641 13.38 7.41 34.23
N THR A 642 12.97 6.21 33.80
CA THR A 642 13.87 5.09 33.48
C THR A 642 14.74 5.45 32.27
N THR A 643 16.05 5.16 32.32
CA THR A 643 16.94 5.40 31.17
C THR A 643 16.56 4.53 29.97
N SER A 644 16.47 5.15 28.80
CA SER A 644 16.13 4.53 27.52
C SER A 644 17.35 4.44 26.61
N THR A 645 17.51 3.33 25.88
CA THR A 645 18.57 3.17 24.88
C THR A 645 17.98 3.06 23.49
N LEU A 646 18.37 3.96 22.59
CA LEU A 646 18.19 3.84 21.15
C LEU A 646 19.32 2.99 20.57
N THR A 647 18.98 1.93 19.85
CA THR A 647 19.92 1.09 19.10
C THR A 647 19.73 1.32 17.60
N VAL A 648 20.82 1.49 16.85
CA VAL A 648 20.78 1.69 15.38
C VAL A 648 21.76 0.77 14.67
N GLY A 649 21.33 0.22 13.53
CA GLY A 649 22.11 -0.62 12.64
C GLY A 649 21.86 -2.11 12.76
N LEU A 650 20.65 -2.55 13.13
CA LEU A 650 20.34 -3.97 13.35
C LEU A 650 20.43 -4.84 12.09
N ASN A 651 20.06 -4.32 10.92
CA ASN A 651 20.20 -5.03 9.62
C ASN A 651 21.59 -4.80 8.99
N GLY A 652 22.35 -3.84 9.51
CA GLY A 652 23.76 -3.62 9.18
C GLY A 652 24.02 -2.92 7.85
N ASN A 653 22.94 -2.44 7.21
CA ASN A 653 22.95 -1.79 5.91
C ASN A 653 22.63 -0.29 5.99
N ILE A 654 22.83 0.37 7.15
CA ILE A 654 22.79 1.84 7.20
C ILE A 654 23.77 2.39 6.17
N SER A 655 23.22 2.96 5.09
CA SER A 655 24.01 3.46 3.97
C SER A 655 24.78 4.70 4.42
N ALA A 656 25.82 5.07 3.67
CA ALA A 656 26.58 6.29 3.95
C ALA A 656 25.95 7.55 3.31
N ASN A 657 24.69 7.47 2.85
CA ASN A 657 24.04 8.53 2.09
C ASN A 657 23.59 9.70 2.97
N ALA A 658 23.52 10.89 2.38
CA ALA A 658 23.05 12.10 3.06
C ALA A 658 21.56 12.04 3.50
N MET A 659 20.78 11.08 2.97
CA MET A 659 19.39 10.84 3.37
C MET A 659 19.27 10.07 4.70
N ASP A 660 20.33 9.37 5.13
CA ASP A 660 20.40 8.65 6.41
C ASP A 660 20.99 9.54 7.53
N ALA A 661 21.06 10.86 7.29
CA ALA A 661 21.50 11.83 8.28
C ALA A 661 20.33 12.24 9.18
N PHE A 662 20.45 11.95 10.48
CA PHE A 662 19.58 12.54 11.49
C PHE A 662 20.05 13.97 11.79
N ALA A 663 19.43 14.94 11.13
CA ALA A 663 19.57 16.38 11.39
C ALA A 663 18.76 16.85 12.61
N GLY A 664 17.99 15.95 13.24
CA GLY A 664 17.14 16.23 14.40
C GLY A 664 17.88 16.23 15.73
N ARG A 665 17.10 16.33 16.82
CA ARG A 665 17.60 16.38 18.20
C ARG A 665 17.36 15.06 18.93
N ILE A 666 18.43 14.42 19.41
CA ILE A 666 18.33 13.37 20.45
C ILE A 666 18.56 14.05 21.80
N THR A 667 17.59 13.98 22.72
CA THR A 667 17.64 14.67 24.01
C THR A 667 17.11 13.80 25.15
N ASP A 668 17.54 14.11 26.37
CA ASP A 668 16.84 13.61 27.57
C ASP A 668 15.45 14.27 27.67
N GLY A 669 14.50 13.56 28.27
CA GLY A 669 13.22 14.11 28.72
C GLY A 669 13.18 14.15 30.25
N VAL A 670 12.29 13.37 30.86
CA VAL A 670 12.32 13.12 32.32
C VAL A 670 13.43 12.12 32.66
N GLY A 671 13.60 11.10 31.81
CA GLY A 671 14.69 10.15 31.89
C GLY A 671 15.74 10.40 30.83
N LYS A 672 16.87 9.71 30.99
CA LYS A 672 18.00 9.81 30.08
C LYS A 672 17.75 9.06 28.78
N MET A 673 18.28 9.59 27.69
CA MET A 673 18.52 8.86 26.46
C MET A 673 19.98 8.37 26.39
N ALA A 674 20.18 7.18 25.86
CA ALA A 674 21.47 6.57 25.54
C ALA A 674 21.44 6.08 24.08
N LEU A 675 22.62 5.94 23.47
CA LEU A 675 22.76 5.54 22.06
C LEU A 675 23.69 4.33 21.92
N PHE A 676 23.27 3.34 21.14
CA PHE A 676 24.07 2.16 20.82
C PHE A 676 24.13 1.92 19.30
N LYS A 677 25.30 2.19 18.71
CA LYS A 677 25.57 1.93 17.29
C LYS A 677 26.20 0.55 17.11
N ILE A 678 25.61 -0.27 16.25
CA ILE A 678 26.05 -1.62 15.91
C ILE A 678 26.20 -1.80 14.40
N ALA A 679 26.82 -2.92 13.98
CA ALA A 679 27.06 -3.31 12.58
C ALA A 679 27.82 -2.29 11.69
N SER A 680 28.19 -2.69 10.47
CA SER A 680 29.20 -2.00 9.64
C SER A 680 28.80 -0.64 9.05
N GLY A 681 27.50 -0.34 8.94
CA GLY A 681 26.99 0.90 8.33
C GLY A 681 27.37 2.20 9.08
N THR A 682 27.01 3.35 8.51
CA THR A 682 27.33 4.68 9.07
C THR A 682 26.07 5.43 9.48
N GLN A 683 25.81 5.60 10.77
CA GLN A 683 24.79 6.54 11.22
C GLN A 683 25.39 7.94 11.26
N SER A 684 24.75 8.91 10.59
CA SER A 684 25.12 10.32 10.69
C SER A 684 24.19 11.07 11.64
N LEU A 685 24.77 11.86 12.55
CA LEU A 685 24.08 12.78 13.46
C LEU A 685 24.53 14.20 13.08
N ALA A 686 23.73 14.88 12.28
CA ALA A 686 23.99 16.26 11.84
C ALA A 686 23.35 17.31 12.77
N GLY A 687 22.34 16.92 13.56
CA GLY A 687 21.66 17.80 14.51
C GLY A 687 22.24 17.78 15.92
N ALA A 688 21.75 18.70 16.76
CA ALA A 688 22.17 18.84 18.15
C ALA A 688 21.75 17.62 18.98
N SER A 689 22.72 16.84 19.47
CA SER A 689 22.48 15.73 20.40
C SER A 689 22.89 16.11 21.81
N THR A 690 21.92 16.12 22.74
CA THR A 690 22.03 16.68 24.10
C THR A 690 21.69 15.68 25.20
N TYR A 691 21.65 14.38 24.89
CA TYR A 691 21.30 13.31 25.84
C TYR A 691 22.42 13.01 26.84
N SER A 692 22.11 12.76 28.11
CA SER A 692 23.13 12.55 29.17
C SER A 692 23.44 11.09 29.50
N GLY A 693 22.84 10.13 28.78
CA GLY A 693 23.21 8.73 28.82
C GLY A 693 24.49 8.42 28.06
N GLY A 694 24.85 7.13 28.00
CA GLY A 694 26.08 6.69 27.34
C GLY A 694 25.91 6.52 25.83
N THR A 695 26.96 6.85 25.08
CA THR A 695 27.12 6.44 23.67
C THR A 695 28.04 5.22 23.59
N THR A 696 27.57 4.12 23.01
CA THR A 696 28.36 2.91 22.75
C THR A 696 28.41 2.65 21.24
N ILE A 697 29.58 2.27 20.72
CA ILE A 697 29.77 1.88 19.31
C ILE A 697 30.47 0.53 19.30
N GLN A 698 29.80 -0.50 18.80
CA GLN A 698 30.35 -1.86 18.66
C GLN A 698 30.69 -2.21 17.20
N GLY A 699 30.10 -1.52 16.22
CA GLY A 699 30.40 -1.70 14.81
C GLY A 699 30.17 -0.44 13.98
N GLY A 700 30.89 -0.36 12.85
CA GLY A 700 30.72 0.68 11.84
C GLY A 700 31.14 2.07 12.32
N THR A 701 30.46 3.08 11.79
CA THR A 701 30.78 4.49 12.05
C THR A 701 29.59 5.19 12.71
N LEU A 702 29.87 6.03 13.70
CA LEU A 702 28.99 7.12 14.10
C LEU A 702 29.66 8.42 13.64
N LEU A 703 29.06 9.09 12.65
CA LEU A 703 29.51 10.37 12.13
C LEU A 703 28.75 11.48 12.89
N VAL A 704 29.47 12.43 13.48
CA VAL A 704 28.86 13.58 14.17
C VAL A 704 29.16 14.84 13.36
N ALA A 705 28.25 15.20 12.47
CA ALA A 705 28.40 16.30 11.51
C ALA A 705 27.83 17.65 12.00
N ASN A 706 27.52 17.77 13.30
CA ASN A 706 26.93 18.97 13.90
C ASN A 706 27.94 20.13 13.98
N THR A 707 27.70 21.19 13.20
CA THR A 707 28.50 22.44 13.24
C THR A 707 28.21 23.32 14.46
N THR A 708 27.22 22.96 15.29
CA THR A 708 26.76 23.71 16.47
C THR A 708 26.83 22.87 17.75
N GLY A 709 28.05 22.65 18.26
CA GLY A 709 28.36 22.39 19.67
C GLY A 709 27.70 21.18 20.36
N SER A 710 28.36 20.01 20.30
CA SER A 710 28.04 18.85 21.17
C SER A 710 29.15 18.61 22.20
N ALA A 711 28.85 18.64 23.49
CA ALA A 711 29.83 18.45 24.58
C ALA A 711 29.64 17.11 25.31
N HIS A 712 30.20 16.01 24.78
CA HIS A 712 30.07 14.68 25.40
C HIS A 712 31.40 13.92 25.55
N ARG A 713 31.43 13.03 26.56
CA ARG A 713 32.56 12.15 26.90
C ARG A 713 32.31 10.74 26.34
N HIS A 714 33.00 10.37 25.27
CA HIS A 714 32.92 9.02 24.69
C HIS A 714 33.60 7.97 25.59
N ARG A 715 32.98 6.81 25.78
CA ARG A 715 33.62 5.62 26.39
C ARG A 715 33.77 4.51 25.36
N PHE A 716 34.99 4.35 24.85
CA PHE A 716 35.32 3.24 23.95
C PHE A 716 35.48 1.93 24.74
N ARG A 717 34.74 0.88 24.34
CA ARG A 717 35.02 -0.52 24.71
C ARG A 717 35.51 -1.29 23.48
N GLY A 718 36.73 -0.99 23.04
CA GLY A 718 37.40 -1.80 22.02
C GLY A 718 37.79 -3.16 22.59
N MET A 719 37.17 -4.25 22.12
CA MET A 719 37.74 -5.58 22.27
C MET A 719 38.98 -5.68 21.36
N CYS A 720 40.16 -5.47 21.93
CA CYS A 720 41.43 -5.57 21.21
C CYS A 720 41.79 -7.05 20.95
N SER A 721 41.18 -7.67 19.94
CA SER A 721 41.66 -8.93 19.40
C SER A 721 42.95 -8.68 18.60
N ARG A 722 44.10 -9.05 19.18
CA ARG A 722 45.39 -9.04 18.46
C ARG A 722 45.37 -10.11 17.36
N GLY A 723 44.94 -9.72 16.16
CA GLY A 723 45.03 -10.53 14.95
C GLY A 723 45.17 -9.63 13.72
N ARG A 724 46.18 -9.87 12.87
CA ARG A 724 46.40 -9.11 11.64
C ARG A 724 45.29 -9.38 10.63
N SER A 725 44.31 -8.49 10.56
CA SER A 725 43.41 -8.33 9.42
C SER A 725 43.05 -6.84 9.29
N ALA A 726 43.24 -6.26 8.11
CA ALA A 726 43.00 -4.83 7.86
C ALA A 726 41.49 -4.56 7.59
N GLY A 727 40.64 -4.91 8.55
CA GLY A 727 39.25 -4.43 8.60
C GLY A 727 39.17 -3.14 9.43
N ARG A 728 38.45 -2.12 8.94
CA ARG A 728 38.23 -0.88 9.70
C ARG A 728 37.48 -1.19 11.00
N GLY A 729 38.07 -0.88 12.15
CA GLY A 729 37.44 -1.03 13.46
C GLY A 729 36.35 0.02 13.72
N PRO A 730 35.58 -0.11 14.82
CA PRO A 730 34.56 0.87 15.19
C PRO A 730 35.19 2.26 15.33
N SER A 731 34.62 3.23 14.62
CA SER A 731 35.22 4.56 14.44
C SER A 731 34.21 5.67 14.74
N VAL A 732 34.67 6.74 15.38
CA VAL A 732 33.96 8.02 15.43
C VAL A 732 34.65 8.95 14.45
N VAL A 733 33.88 9.60 13.60
CA VAL A 733 34.34 10.72 12.77
C VAL A 733 33.65 11.97 13.31
N LEU A 734 34.48 12.94 13.71
CA LEU A 734 34.11 14.30 14.13
C LEU A 734 34.48 15.28 13.00
#